data_AF-A0A8B7ZQK9-F1
#
_entry.id   AF-A0A8B7ZQK9-F1
#
_cell.length_a   1.000
_cell.length_b   1.000
_cell.length_c   1.000
_cell.angle_alpha   90.00
_cell.angle_beta   90.00
_cell.angle_gamma   90.00
#
_symmetry.space_group_name_H-M   'P 1'
#
loop_
_entity.id
_entity.type
_entity.pdbx_description
1 polymer ?
#
loop_
_entity_poly.entity_id
_entity_poly.type
_entity_poly.pdbx_seq_one_letter_code
_entity_poly.pdbx_strand_id
1 'polypeptide(L)'
;MMATESKTEDRMEDDSSRSRVGIGLGLTTLLQHLQELADRMKHGHFPFQDKDVSIVESLAKVIQQLDEERKKVHSFLETETINSSILRHQLQFFPGSVYSEISFAVQSARQSNADELNVLQEKLQALNQDISRLDEHQRKLTRQNAILHPERDMVRTQHEEVISQLNQRMADKASKQIALNETRDELRDANQKIVDLETGIMILKEDMIQERADARREKKHLKQCVHDTTKKTKRQKEANMAKKKELDILKEELVVSENELSDIRKIIRRHEANKARYENQQYSFQDQLDREQKENADLKERGFELGNQLLHMEKQHLVKKSQLEQGLMELDIEMTQTHDELDELEQKWHHLKEEIEEASENQEISGCKVRDLDNVLQTKKEDLTMKANETARMKQENDEMELRMKQLEENHQVTVQLLGKQINDYRDILTRERKERFDLQEKRDKLTREIDDFKLAFGKFMSEMNQRINHAKHEQEDLSNEGALLQKDLHTDLATTQVLHTDVGKLTETFNSMINNLDTSISTLQQRKHDLEQVLLDKHTRIKDITPSYDQLEMQFEERTKDYEDKKKSVVSLKNQKNSLEDATARGKREIVKLSNPSVCSSWVVLRQELKHQRTRALSKMKEQAKEHQQIEENIFKTGKKLTTVMQENDKFKKGINKLEGECDSIVQQNNINSALKGNLTSELILQRDRLVEGWEKEKLMQKESSGRDRILLDDITDLQKRTDKREQNIAHVTERLHNELIVLAHFLTDVADRRPKNTRHGRKTLTDSRPPTMLEFYLESRQQLALQSSHSSSEENADVKD
;
A
#
# COMPACT_ATOMS: atom_id res chain seq x y z
N MET A 1 56.25 -35.90 89.06
CA MET A 1 56.69 -37.27 89.36
C MET A 1 58.21 -37.23 89.33
N MET A 2 58.90 -37.63 90.42
CA MET A 2 60.33 -37.36 90.69
C MET A 2 60.60 -35.84 90.96
N ALA A 3 61.40 -35.35 91.94
CA ALA A 3 62.62 -35.78 92.67
C ALA A 3 63.93 -35.24 92.01
N THR A 4 65.00 -34.79 92.71
CA THR A 4 65.32 -34.61 94.16
C THR A 4 66.57 -33.70 94.37
N GLU A 5 66.75 -33.13 95.59
CA GLU A 5 68.04 -32.70 96.23
C GLU A 5 68.89 -31.61 95.49
N SER A 6 69.93 -30.92 96.01
CA SER A 6 70.76 -30.81 97.25
C SER A 6 71.12 -29.29 97.44
N LYS A 7 71.49 -28.63 98.57
CA LYS A 7 72.15 -28.89 99.88
C LYS A 7 73.71 -28.83 99.87
N THR A 8 74.30 -28.35 100.99
CA THR A 8 75.75 -28.12 101.37
C THR A 8 76.41 -26.80 100.88
N GLU A 9 77.41 -26.17 101.53
CA GLU A 9 77.78 -25.98 102.98
C GLU A 9 78.92 -24.90 103.11
N ASP A 10 79.40 -24.60 104.34
CA ASP A 10 80.66 -23.87 104.72
C ASP A 10 80.88 -22.37 104.36
N ARG A 11 81.88 -21.62 104.91
CA ARG A 11 82.35 -21.38 106.31
C ARG A 11 83.51 -20.32 106.37
N MET A 12 83.90 -19.87 107.59
CA MET A 12 85.17 -19.15 107.96
C MET A 12 85.27 -17.69 107.46
N GLU A 13 86.06 -16.72 107.98
CA GLU A 13 86.92 -16.44 109.17
C GLU A 13 87.00 -14.86 109.21
N ASP A 14 86.98 -14.07 110.29
CA ASP A 14 87.69 -13.95 111.59
C ASP A 14 88.98 -13.07 111.59
N ASP A 15 89.18 -12.34 112.71
CA ASP A 15 90.26 -11.43 113.19
C ASP A 15 91.05 -10.49 112.23
N SER A 16 91.16 -9.20 112.62
CA SER A 16 92.47 -8.53 112.78
C SER A 16 92.37 -7.25 113.61
N SER A 17 93.29 -7.08 114.57
CA SER A 17 93.33 -5.97 115.53
C SER A 17 94.55 -5.02 115.36
N ARG A 18 94.60 -3.94 116.20
CA ARG A 18 95.80 -3.21 116.74
C ARG A 18 96.38 -1.94 116.07
N SER A 19 96.30 -0.85 116.85
CA SER A 19 97.42 -0.08 117.48
C SER A 19 98.30 0.91 116.69
N ARG A 20 98.23 2.20 117.08
CA ARG A 20 99.30 3.07 117.66
C ARG A 20 98.80 4.54 117.69
N VAL A 21 98.71 5.29 118.79
CA VAL A 21 99.65 5.63 119.90
C VAL A 21 100.65 6.75 119.55
N GLY A 22 100.26 7.99 119.91
CA GLY A 22 100.97 8.77 120.95
C GLY A 22 102.35 9.37 120.66
N ILE A 23 102.39 10.57 120.07
CA ILE A 23 103.59 11.47 120.10
C ILE A 23 103.24 12.90 120.57
N GLY A 24 101.98 13.34 120.50
CA GLY A 24 101.61 14.76 120.65
C GLY A 24 101.73 15.43 122.02
N LEU A 25 102.06 14.69 123.10
CA LEU A 25 102.02 15.22 124.48
C LEU A 25 103.33 15.88 124.97
N GLY A 26 104.46 15.64 124.31
CA GLY A 26 105.75 16.22 124.72
C GLY A 26 106.02 17.65 124.24
N LEU A 27 105.39 18.06 123.13
CA LEU A 27 105.61 19.37 122.49
C LEU A 27 104.83 20.49 123.20
N THR A 28 103.62 20.21 123.68
CA THR A 28 102.77 21.17 124.40
C THR A 28 103.35 21.54 125.76
N THR A 29 103.89 20.56 126.50
CA THR A 29 104.61 20.80 127.76
C THR A 29 105.87 21.63 127.56
N LEU A 30 106.62 21.40 126.48
CA LEU A 30 107.84 22.15 126.17
C LEU A 30 107.53 23.61 125.78
N LEU A 31 106.44 23.84 125.02
CA LEU A 31 105.91 25.19 124.77
C LEU A 31 105.47 25.89 126.05
N GLN A 32 104.71 25.22 126.93
CA GLN A 32 104.34 25.79 128.23
C GLN A 32 105.56 26.16 129.07
N HIS A 33 106.57 25.29 129.16
CA HIS A 33 107.79 25.58 129.92
C HIS A 33 108.60 26.76 129.33
N LEU A 34 108.62 26.95 128.01
CA LEU A 34 109.27 28.11 127.37
C LEU A 34 108.50 29.42 127.63
N GLN A 35 107.17 29.39 127.58
CA GLN A 35 106.35 30.56 127.91
C GLN A 35 106.42 30.91 129.41
N GLU A 36 106.36 29.90 130.29
CA GLU A 36 106.51 30.11 131.73
C GLU A 36 107.91 30.62 132.10
N LEU A 37 108.96 30.18 131.40
CA LEU A 37 110.30 30.76 131.52
C LEU A 37 110.34 32.23 131.08
N ALA A 38 109.72 32.57 129.95
CA ALA A 38 109.64 33.94 129.45
C ALA A 38 108.90 34.88 130.42
N ASP A 39 107.79 34.43 131.02
CA ASP A 39 107.03 35.22 131.98
C ASP A 39 107.71 35.34 133.35
N ARG A 40 108.42 34.29 133.81
CA ARG A 40 109.27 34.33 135.01
C ARG A 40 110.43 35.31 134.85
N MET A 41 111.06 35.37 133.67
CA MET A 41 112.12 36.36 133.39
C MET A 41 111.64 37.82 133.42
N LYS A 42 110.34 38.08 133.16
CA LYS A 42 109.76 39.44 133.20
C LYS A 42 109.41 39.94 134.60
N HIS A 43 109.27 39.07 135.61
CA HIS A 43 108.61 39.42 136.89
C HIS A 43 109.34 39.01 138.18
N GLY A 44 110.53 38.41 138.12
CA GLY A 44 111.22 37.87 139.31
C GLY A 44 112.64 38.36 139.53
N HIS A 45 112.83 39.45 140.31
CA HIS A 45 114.02 39.88 141.09
C HIS A 45 115.48 39.73 140.55
N PHE A 46 115.70 39.33 139.30
CA PHE A 46 117.01 39.15 138.67
C PHE A 46 117.22 40.11 137.48
N PRO A 47 118.45 40.62 137.25
CA PRO A 47 118.74 41.57 136.18
C PRO A 47 119.02 40.86 134.84
N PHE A 48 117.99 40.38 134.17
CA PHE A 48 118.06 39.89 132.79
C PHE A 48 117.92 41.03 131.76
N GLN A 49 118.41 40.84 130.53
CA GLN A 49 118.29 41.83 129.45
C GLN A 49 117.17 41.44 128.48
N ASP A 50 116.43 42.41 127.94
CA ASP A 50 115.26 42.17 127.06
C ASP A 50 115.56 41.30 125.83
N LYS A 51 116.82 41.27 125.37
CA LYS A 51 117.27 40.41 124.27
C LYS A 51 117.08 38.93 124.56
N ASP A 52 117.32 38.49 125.80
CA ASP A 52 117.26 37.09 126.19
C ASP A 52 115.80 36.60 126.21
N VAL A 53 114.89 37.47 126.66
CA VAL A 53 113.43 37.24 126.63
C VAL A 53 112.92 37.15 125.18
N SER A 54 113.37 38.06 124.30
CA SER A 54 112.99 38.08 122.88
C SER A 54 113.43 36.81 122.13
N ILE A 55 114.60 36.26 122.45
CA ILE A 55 115.09 35.00 121.87
C ILE A 55 114.16 33.84 122.24
N VAL A 56 113.77 33.71 123.51
CA VAL A 56 112.88 32.63 123.99
C VAL A 56 111.49 32.71 123.33
N GLU A 57 110.91 33.92 123.21
CA GLU A 57 109.64 34.12 122.50
C GLU A 57 109.73 33.73 121.01
N SER A 58 110.85 34.03 120.34
CA SER A 58 111.07 33.63 118.94
C SER A 58 111.15 32.10 118.78
N LEU A 59 111.82 31.42 119.72
CA LEU A 59 112.03 29.97 119.72
C LEU A 59 110.70 29.22 119.90
N ALA A 60 109.85 29.67 120.83
CA ALA A 60 108.50 29.13 121.00
C ALA A 60 107.67 29.27 119.72
N LYS A 61 107.77 30.41 119.01
CA LYS A 61 107.00 30.68 117.79
C LYS A 61 107.39 29.76 116.61
N VAL A 62 108.67 29.44 116.46
CA VAL A 62 109.17 28.49 115.46
C VAL A 62 108.72 27.06 115.78
N ILE A 63 108.76 26.66 117.05
CA ILE A 63 108.28 25.34 117.51
C ILE A 63 106.77 25.18 117.23
N GLN A 64 105.97 26.23 117.44
CA GLN A 64 104.54 26.22 117.16
C GLN A 64 104.24 26.01 115.66
N GLN A 65 104.95 26.68 114.76
CA GLN A 65 104.79 26.50 113.31
C GLN A 65 105.15 25.07 112.84
N LEU A 66 106.15 24.44 113.47
CA LEU A 66 106.58 23.08 113.12
C LEU A 66 105.51 22.02 113.44
N ASP A 67 104.75 22.18 114.53
CA ASP A 67 103.68 21.25 114.92
C ASP A 67 102.39 21.45 114.08
N GLU A 68 102.19 22.62 113.47
CA GLU A 68 101.09 22.86 112.52
C GLU A 68 101.32 22.14 111.18
N GLU A 69 102.51 22.25 110.59
CA GLU A 69 102.84 21.50 109.36
C GLU A 69 102.82 19.98 109.59
N ARG A 70 103.33 19.52 110.74
CA ARG A 70 103.23 18.10 111.15
C ARG A 70 101.78 17.58 111.14
N LYS A 71 100.81 18.38 111.60
CA LYS A 71 99.39 17.99 111.62
C LYS A 71 98.81 17.87 110.20
N LYS A 72 99.16 18.79 109.29
CA LYS A 72 98.73 18.75 107.88
C LYS A 72 99.20 17.47 107.19
N VAL A 73 100.48 17.12 107.35
CA VAL A 73 101.08 15.93 106.71
C VAL A 73 100.43 14.63 107.19
N HIS A 74 100.12 14.52 108.50
CA HIS A 74 99.39 13.35 109.02
C HIS A 74 98.00 13.19 108.40
N SER A 75 97.24 14.28 108.28
CA SER A 75 95.89 14.26 107.70
C SER A 75 95.87 13.76 106.25
N PHE A 76 96.81 14.22 105.41
CA PHE A 76 96.95 13.74 104.03
C PHE A 76 97.36 12.26 103.92
N LEU A 77 98.19 11.76 104.84
CA LEU A 77 98.56 10.33 104.86
C LEU A 77 97.40 9.44 105.29
N GLU A 78 96.56 9.91 106.20
CA GLU A 78 95.39 9.16 106.69
C GLU A 78 94.31 9.02 105.59
N THR A 79 93.97 10.11 104.89
CA THR A 79 93.00 10.05 103.77
C THR A 79 93.46 9.14 102.63
N GLU A 80 94.73 9.21 102.25
CA GLU A 80 95.24 8.41 101.12
C GLU A 80 95.40 6.91 101.49
N THR A 81 95.64 6.61 102.77
CA THR A 81 95.61 5.23 103.28
C THR A 81 94.19 4.65 103.23
N ILE A 82 93.17 5.45 103.57
CA ILE A 82 91.75 5.05 103.47
C ILE A 82 91.35 4.81 102.01
N ASN A 83 91.66 5.74 101.11
CA ASN A 83 91.41 5.60 99.66
C ASN A 83 92.06 4.31 99.10
N SER A 84 93.32 4.07 99.46
CA SER A 84 94.08 2.88 99.06
C SER A 84 93.50 1.57 99.60
N SER A 85 92.74 1.61 100.70
CA SER A 85 92.05 0.44 101.26
C SER A 85 90.74 0.14 100.50
N ILE A 86 89.94 1.18 100.24
CA ILE A 86 88.68 1.10 99.47
C ILE A 86 88.94 0.52 98.06
N LEU A 87 89.99 0.99 97.39
CA LEU A 87 90.34 0.55 96.04
C LEU A 87 90.72 -0.95 95.99
N ARG A 88 91.43 -1.46 97.02
CA ARG A 88 91.78 -2.88 97.12
C ARG A 88 90.54 -3.74 97.34
N HIS A 89 89.64 -3.33 98.22
CA HIS A 89 88.37 -4.02 98.46
C HIS A 89 87.54 -4.10 97.16
N GLN A 90 87.41 -2.98 96.43
CA GLN A 90 86.70 -2.98 95.15
C GLN A 90 87.35 -3.94 94.14
N LEU A 91 88.67 -3.86 93.93
CA LEU A 91 89.39 -4.75 93.01
C LEU A 91 89.27 -6.25 93.37
N GLN A 92 89.16 -6.58 94.65
CA GLN A 92 89.04 -7.97 95.11
C GLN A 92 87.66 -8.58 94.83
N PHE A 93 86.57 -7.81 94.95
CA PHE A 93 85.20 -8.33 94.83
C PHE A 93 84.53 -8.09 93.46
N PHE A 94 85.04 -7.15 92.65
CA PHE A 94 84.52 -6.86 91.30
C PHE A 94 84.34 -8.12 90.40
N PRO A 95 85.32 -9.05 90.30
CA PRO A 95 85.20 -10.22 89.43
C PRO A 95 84.03 -11.15 89.79
N GLY A 96 83.75 -11.33 91.09
CA GLY A 96 82.63 -12.13 91.57
C GLY A 96 81.28 -11.51 91.24
N SER A 97 81.16 -10.18 91.40
CA SER A 97 79.95 -9.43 91.05
C SER A 97 79.61 -9.59 89.56
N VAL A 98 80.59 -9.34 88.69
CA VAL A 98 80.40 -9.44 87.22
C VAL A 98 80.05 -10.86 86.78
N TYR A 99 80.66 -11.89 87.37
CA TYR A 99 80.32 -13.28 87.05
C TYR A 99 78.88 -13.64 87.46
N SER A 100 78.43 -13.18 88.63
CA SER A 100 77.05 -13.41 89.10
C SER A 100 76.01 -12.69 88.22
N GLU A 101 76.31 -11.47 87.78
CA GLU A 101 75.44 -10.66 86.91
C GLU A 101 75.33 -11.28 85.50
N ILE A 102 76.44 -11.73 84.92
CA ILE A 102 76.45 -12.46 83.64
C ILE A 102 75.68 -13.78 83.77
N SER A 103 75.87 -14.54 84.86
CA SER A 103 75.14 -15.78 85.09
C SER A 103 73.64 -15.56 85.21
N PHE A 104 73.22 -14.49 85.91
CA PHE A 104 71.81 -14.12 86.03
C PHE A 104 71.23 -13.72 84.67
N ALA A 105 71.91 -12.86 83.91
CA ALA A 105 71.47 -12.44 82.57
C ALA A 105 71.34 -13.62 81.59
N VAL A 106 72.28 -14.56 81.60
CA VAL A 106 72.21 -15.80 80.80
C VAL A 106 71.06 -16.69 81.24
N GLN A 107 70.77 -16.78 82.54
CA GLN A 107 69.63 -17.55 83.04
C GLN A 107 68.29 -16.90 82.69
N SER A 108 68.17 -15.57 82.80
CA SER A 108 66.98 -14.82 82.34
C SER A 108 66.76 -14.97 80.83
N ALA A 109 67.81 -14.90 80.01
CA ALA A 109 67.70 -15.12 78.57
C ALA A 109 67.29 -16.57 78.22
N ARG A 110 67.82 -17.57 78.94
CA ARG A 110 67.38 -18.97 78.78
C ARG A 110 65.91 -19.17 79.18
N GLN A 111 65.46 -18.52 80.26
CA GLN A 111 64.07 -18.57 80.68
C GLN A 111 63.15 -17.90 79.65
N SER A 112 63.48 -16.69 79.19
CA SER A 112 62.74 -15.97 78.14
C SER A 112 62.61 -16.81 76.86
N ASN A 113 63.70 -17.45 76.41
CA ASN A 113 63.65 -18.33 75.24
C ASN A 113 62.80 -19.59 75.47
N ALA A 114 62.80 -20.15 76.69
CA ALA A 114 61.94 -21.28 77.03
C ALA A 114 60.46 -20.87 77.05
N ASP A 115 60.14 -19.70 77.58
CA ASP A 115 58.78 -19.16 77.64
C ASP A 115 58.27 -18.78 76.24
N GLU A 116 59.11 -18.20 75.37
CA GLU A 116 58.77 -17.99 73.95
C GLU A 116 58.53 -19.30 73.20
N LEU A 117 59.36 -20.34 73.43
CA LEU A 117 59.16 -21.67 72.84
C LEU A 117 57.86 -22.32 73.33
N ASN A 118 57.53 -22.19 74.62
CA ASN A 118 56.26 -22.66 75.17
C ASN A 118 55.08 -21.93 74.50
N VAL A 119 55.12 -20.60 74.39
CA VAL A 119 54.07 -19.79 73.73
C VAL A 119 53.93 -20.14 72.24
N LEU A 120 55.03 -20.44 71.54
CA LEU A 120 54.99 -20.92 70.16
C LEU A 120 54.39 -22.33 70.05
N GLN A 121 54.72 -23.23 70.99
CA GLN A 121 54.19 -24.58 71.05
C GLN A 121 52.69 -24.59 71.38
N GLU A 122 52.22 -23.74 72.30
CA GLU A 122 50.79 -23.54 72.59
C GLU A 122 50.03 -22.99 71.38
N LYS A 123 50.56 -21.97 70.70
CA LYS A 123 49.98 -21.44 69.46
C LYS A 123 49.88 -22.51 68.36
N LEU A 124 50.90 -23.35 68.22
CA LEU A 124 50.92 -24.43 67.24
C LEU A 124 49.95 -25.57 67.61
N GLN A 125 49.77 -25.87 68.90
CA GLN A 125 48.72 -26.78 69.37
C GLN A 125 47.32 -26.22 69.14
N ALA A 126 47.08 -24.93 69.40
CA ALA A 126 45.81 -24.27 69.11
C ALA A 126 45.48 -24.29 67.61
N LEU A 127 46.46 -23.95 66.76
CA LEU A 127 46.33 -24.04 65.31
C LEU A 127 45.96 -25.46 64.85
N ASN A 128 46.61 -26.50 65.38
CA ASN A 128 46.29 -27.89 65.06
C ASN A 128 44.90 -28.33 65.55
N GLN A 129 44.42 -27.81 66.69
CA GLN A 129 43.04 -28.05 67.14
C GLN A 129 42.02 -27.39 66.20
N ASP A 130 42.28 -26.16 65.73
CA ASP A 130 41.39 -25.46 64.81
C ASP A 130 41.43 -26.04 63.39
N ILE A 131 42.59 -26.48 62.89
CA ILE A 131 42.70 -27.28 61.66
C ILE A 131 41.85 -28.55 61.77
N SER A 132 41.92 -29.26 62.91
CA SER A 132 41.14 -30.48 63.15
C SER A 132 39.62 -30.20 63.19
N ARG A 133 39.20 -29.10 63.82
CA ARG A 133 37.80 -28.63 63.83
C ARG A 133 37.31 -28.26 62.42
N LEU A 134 38.14 -27.57 61.64
CA LEU A 134 37.81 -27.14 60.28
C LEU A 134 37.69 -28.32 59.32
N ASP A 135 38.57 -29.32 59.39
CA ASP A 135 38.46 -30.57 58.64
C ASP A 135 37.20 -31.37 59.04
N GLU A 136 36.89 -31.47 60.34
CA GLU A 136 35.63 -32.10 60.78
C GLU A 136 34.38 -31.34 60.29
N HIS A 137 34.43 -30.01 60.25
CA HIS A 137 33.37 -29.16 59.70
C HIS A 137 33.24 -29.31 58.18
N GLN A 138 34.36 -29.34 57.45
CA GLN A 138 34.40 -29.61 56.01
C GLN A 138 33.79 -30.98 55.70
N ARG A 139 34.15 -32.04 56.45
CA ARG A 139 33.55 -33.37 56.32
C ARG A 139 32.05 -33.39 56.59
N LYS A 140 31.56 -32.60 57.55
CA LYS A 140 30.11 -32.43 57.82
C LYS A 140 29.41 -31.74 56.64
N LEU A 141 29.93 -30.64 56.12
CA LEU A 141 29.41 -29.95 54.94
C LEU A 141 29.42 -30.84 53.68
N THR A 142 30.50 -31.59 53.44
CA THR A 142 30.59 -32.50 52.28
C THR A 142 29.53 -33.60 52.36
N ARG A 143 29.27 -34.16 53.56
CA ARG A 143 28.19 -35.14 53.77
C ARG A 143 26.81 -34.52 53.56
N GLN A 144 26.58 -33.30 54.03
CA GLN A 144 25.30 -32.60 53.82
C GLN A 144 25.05 -32.31 52.34
N ASN A 145 26.03 -31.76 51.61
CA ASN A 145 25.92 -31.53 50.17
C ASN A 145 25.70 -32.84 49.39
N ALA A 146 26.33 -33.95 49.78
CA ALA A 146 26.13 -35.25 49.16
C ALA A 146 24.69 -35.82 49.34
N ILE A 147 23.93 -35.35 50.33
CA ILE A 147 22.51 -35.69 50.54
C ILE A 147 21.61 -34.69 49.80
N LEU A 148 21.92 -33.39 49.92
CA LEU A 148 21.13 -32.30 49.32
C LEU A 148 21.17 -32.29 47.78
N HIS A 149 22.23 -32.79 47.14
CA HIS A 149 22.29 -32.90 45.68
C HIS A 149 21.22 -33.87 45.11
N PRO A 150 21.14 -35.14 45.56
CA PRO A 150 20.02 -36.04 45.22
C PRO A 150 18.64 -35.45 45.51
N GLU A 151 18.43 -34.81 46.66
CA GLU A 151 17.13 -34.20 46.99
C GLU A 151 16.76 -33.06 46.04
N ARG A 152 17.71 -32.15 45.74
CA ARG A 152 17.54 -31.07 44.75
C ARG A 152 17.18 -31.64 43.38
N ASP A 153 17.88 -32.68 42.93
CA ASP A 153 17.70 -33.24 41.60
C ASP A 153 16.41 -34.05 41.48
N MET A 154 15.99 -34.73 42.56
CA MET A 154 14.64 -35.32 42.68
C MET A 154 13.55 -34.23 42.59
N VAL A 155 13.63 -33.18 43.40
CA VAL A 155 12.66 -32.05 43.38
C VAL A 155 12.65 -31.37 42.01
N ARG A 156 13.80 -31.24 41.35
CA ARG A 156 13.91 -30.73 39.98
C ARG A 156 13.16 -31.63 38.99
N THR A 157 13.38 -32.95 39.00
CA THR A 157 12.68 -33.85 38.07
C THR A 157 11.16 -33.86 38.31
N GLN A 158 10.71 -33.79 39.57
CA GLN A 158 9.29 -33.62 39.91
C GLN A 158 8.72 -32.29 39.38
N HIS A 159 9.49 -31.20 39.47
CA HIS A 159 9.08 -29.89 38.94
C HIS A 159 9.02 -29.88 37.40
N GLU A 160 10.01 -30.48 36.73
CA GLU A 160 10.01 -30.65 35.27
C GLU A 160 8.85 -31.54 34.79
N GLU A 161 8.50 -32.60 35.55
CA GLU A 161 7.31 -33.41 35.28
C GLU A 161 6.01 -32.60 35.45
N VAL A 162 5.86 -31.85 36.54
CA VAL A 162 4.68 -30.99 36.78
C VAL A 162 4.54 -29.92 35.71
N ILE A 163 5.65 -29.31 35.25
CA ILE A 163 5.66 -28.39 34.10
C ILE A 163 5.20 -29.11 32.83
N SER A 164 5.70 -30.33 32.58
CA SER A 164 5.31 -31.12 31.40
C SER A 164 3.80 -31.45 31.42
N GLN A 165 3.27 -31.92 32.55
CA GLN A 165 1.84 -32.19 32.73
C GLN A 165 0.99 -30.90 32.59
N LEU A 166 1.47 -29.76 33.09
CA LEU A 166 0.80 -28.46 32.93
C LEU A 166 0.79 -28.02 31.46
N ASN A 167 1.92 -28.09 30.77
CA ASN A 167 2.06 -27.75 29.35
C ASN A 167 1.15 -28.63 28.49
N GLN A 168 1.08 -29.94 28.75
CA GLN A 168 0.17 -30.83 28.04
C GLN A 168 -1.31 -30.49 28.32
N ARG A 169 -1.68 -30.15 29.57
CA ARG A 169 -3.04 -29.66 29.88
C ARG A 169 -3.36 -28.31 29.23
N MET A 170 -2.38 -27.44 29.05
CA MET A 170 -2.56 -26.18 28.31
C MET A 170 -2.73 -26.42 26.81
N ALA A 171 -1.95 -27.35 26.22
CA ALA A 171 -2.11 -27.77 24.83
C ALA A 171 -3.49 -28.42 24.59
N ASP A 172 -3.89 -29.38 25.44
CA ASP A 172 -5.24 -29.98 25.42
C ASP A 172 -6.35 -28.93 25.50
N LYS A 173 -6.19 -27.93 26.37
CA LYS A 173 -7.16 -26.83 26.54
C LYS A 173 -7.20 -25.95 25.29
N ALA A 174 -6.05 -25.63 24.69
CA ALA A 174 -5.97 -24.85 23.46
C ALA A 174 -6.62 -25.62 22.29
N SER A 175 -6.29 -26.89 22.08
CA SER A 175 -6.89 -27.74 21.05
C SER A 175 -8.40 -27.88 21.22
N LYS A 176 -8.90 -28.05 22.46
CA LYS A 176 -10.34 -28.08 22.75
C LYS A 176 -11.01 -26.72 22.52
N GLN A 177 -10.32 -25.61 22.78
CA GLN A 177 -10.84 -24.26 22.50
C GLN A 177 -10.88 -23.97 21.00
N ILE A 178 -9.89 -24.46 20.24
CA ILE A 178 -9.87 -24.39 18.77
C ILE A 178 -11.06 -25.16 18.20
N ALA A 179 -11.22 -26.45 18.54
CA ALA A 179 -12.35 -27.27 18.10
C ALA A 179 -13.73 -26.70 18.51
N LEU A 180 -13.83 -26.06 19.68
CA LEU A 180 -15.04 -25.39 20.13
C LEU A 180 -15.32 -24.07 19.39
N ASN A 181 -14.29 -23.37 18.92
CA ASN A 181 -14.45 -22.20 18.05
C ASN A 181 -14.84 -22.64 16.64
N GLU A 182 -14.13 -23.61 16.07
CA GLU A 182 -14.41 -24.22 14.75
C GLU A 182 -15.87 -24.67 14.66
N THR A 183 -16.32 -25.54 15.57
CA THR A 183 -17.71 -26.02 15.59
C THR A 183 -18.76 -24.93 15.86
N ARG A 184 -18.39 -23.83 16.54
CA ARG A 184 -19.29 -22.68 16.72
C ARG A 184 -19.40 -21.84 15.44
N ASP A 185 -18.31 -21.70 14.70
CA ASP A 185 -18.28 -20.91 13.47
C ASP A 185 -18.84 -21.75 12.28
N GLU A 186 -18.66 -23.08 12.25
CA GLU A 186 -19.46 -24.01 11.43
C GLU A 186 -20.96 -23.89 11.71
N LEU A 187 -21.37 -23.81 12.98
CA LEU A 187 -22.77 -23.62 13.39
C LEU A 187 -23.31 -22.26 12.93
N ARG A 188 -22.49 -21.21 12.91
CA ARG A 188 -22.86 -19.89 12.36
C ARG A 188 -23.03 -19.95 10.85
N ASP A 189 -22.12 -20.61 10.16
CA ASP A 189 -22.19 -20.88 8.72
C ASP A 189 -23.46 -21.66 8.35
N ALA A 190 -23.81 -22.69 9.13
CA ALA A 190 -25.04 -23.46 8.96
C ALA A 190 -26.29 -22.59 9.20
N ASN A 191 -26.30 -21.76 10.26
CA ASN A 191 -27.40 -20.83 10.54
C ASN A 191 -27.54 -19.76 9.45
N GLN A 192 -26.45 -19.23 8.90
CA GLN A 192 -26.50 -18.28 7.78
C GLN A 192 -27.09 -18.95 6.54
N LYS A 193 -26.62 -20.15 6.19
CA LYS A 193 -27.18 -20.95 5.08
C LYS A 193 -28.67 -21.26 5.26
N ILE A 194 -29.14 -21.43 6.51
CA ILE A 194 -30.58 -21.57 6.82
C ILE A 194 -31.31 -20.24 6.53
N VAL A 195 -30.82 -19.11 7.02
CA VAL A 195 -31.42 -17.77 6.78
C VAL A 195 -31.44 -17.42 5.29
N ASP A 196 -30.38 -17.74 4.54
CA ASP A 196 -30.29 -17.54 3.10
C ASP A 196 -31.33 -18.39 2.35
N LEU A 197 -31.49 -19.67 2.76
CA LEU A 197 -32.51 -20.57 2.21
C LEU A 197 -33.93 -20.15 2.58
N GLU A 198 -34.19 -19.70 3.81
CA GLU A 198 -35.49 -19.15 4.23
C GLU A 198 -35.85 -17.89 3.44
N THR A 199 -34.88 -17.01 3.22
CA THR A 199 -35.02 -15.80 2.38
C THR A 199 -35.29 -16.17 0.92
N GLY A 200 -34.54 -17.13 0.36
CA GLY A 200 -34.77 -17.64 -0.99
C GLY A 200 -36.15 -18.30 -1.15
N ILE A 201 -36.60 -19.06 -0.15
CA ILE A 201 -37.95 -19.65 -0.10
C ILE A 201 -39.03 -18.56 0.01
N MET A 202 -38.77 -17.45 0.70
CA MET A 202 -39.69 -16.31 0.77
C MET A 202 -39.81 -15.59 -0.58
N ILE A 203 -38.68 -15.30 -1.23
CA ILE A 203 -38.64 -14.69 -2.57
C ILE A 203 -39.37 -15.58 -3.58
N LEU A 204 -39.02 -16.87 -3.65
CA LEU A 204 -39.65 -17.81 -4.59
C LEU A 204 -41.16 -17.96 -4.36
N LYS A 205 -41.64 -17.83 -3.12
CA LYS A 205 -43.09 -17.81 -2.82
C LYS A 205 -43.77 -16.56 -3.36
N GLU A 206 -43.14 -15.39 -3.23
CA GLU A 206 -43.68 -14.13 -3.75
C GLU A 206 -43.65 -14.11 -5.29
N ASP A 207 -42.56 -14.57 -5.90
CA ASP A 207 -42.46 -14.76 -7.36
C ASP A 207 -43.56 -15.69 -7.88
N MET A 208 -43.78 -16.84 -7.22
CA MET A 208 -44.90 -17.74 -7.56
C MET A 208 -46.28 -17.12 -7.32
N ILE A 209 -46.44 -16.18 -6.38
CA ILE A 209 -47.70 -15.46 -6.16
C ILE A 209 -47.92 -14.43 -7.29
N GLN A 210 -46.87 -13.69 -7.66
CA GLN A 210 -46.90 -12.67 -8.70
C GLN A 210 -47.07 -13.29 -10.09
N GLU A 211 -46.32 -14.33 -10.45
CA GLU A 211 -46.50 -15.07 -11.71
C GLU A 211 -47.93 -15.61 -11.84
N ARG A 212 -48.50 -16.15 -10.74
CA ARG A 212 -49.91 -16.58 -10.71
C ARG A 212 -50.88 -15.41 -10.83
N ALA A 213 -50.55 -14.21 -10.35
CA ALA A 213 -51.36 -13.01 -10.51
C ALA A 213 -51.28 -12.47 -11.95
N ASP A 214 -50.09 -12.46 -12.55
CA ASP A 214 -49.79 -12.05 -13.92
C ASP A 214 -50.51 -12.98 -14.91
N ALA A 215 -50.34 -14.29 -14.77
CA ALA A 215 -51.04 -15.29 -15.59
C ALA A 215 -52.58 -15.22 -15.44
N ARG A 216 -53.10 -14.79 -14.27
CA ARG A 216 -54.54 -14.51 -14.09
C ARG A 216 -54.97 -13.23 -14.79
N ARG A 217 -54.15 -12.17 -14.78
CA ARG A 217 -54.41 -10.91 -15.50
C ARG A 217 -54.37 -11.15 -17.01
N GLU A 218 -53.39 -11.87 -17.52
CA GLU A 218 -53.29 -12.21 -18.95
C GLU A 218 -54.42 -13.14 -19.41
N LYS A 219 -54.76 -14.17 -18.62
CA LYS A 219 -55.93 -15.02 -18.89
C LYS A 219 -57.26 -14.26 -18.88
N LYS A 220 -57.35 -13.11 -18.19
CA LYS A 220 -58.49 -12.19 -18.25
C LYS A 220 -58.43 -11.34 -19.53
N HIS A 221 -57.26 -10.81 -19.89
CA HIS A 221 -57.03 -10.04 -21.11
C HIS A 221 -57.35 -10.87 -22.37
N LEU A 222 -56.73 -12.04 -22.54
CA LEU A 222 -57.00 -12.95 -23.65
C LEU A 222 -58.47 -13.35 -23.76
N LYS A 223 -59.16 -13.60 -22.64
CA LYS A 223 -60.62 -13.86 -22.65
C LYS A 223 -61.42 -12.67 -23.19
N GLN A 224 -61.01 -11.45 -22.89
CA GLN A 224 -61.67 -10.25 -23.39
C GLN A 224 -61.36 -10.04 -24.88
N CYS A 225 -60.12 -10.23 -25.32
CA CYS A 225 -59.73 -10.23 -26.74
C CYS A 225 -60.48 -11.30 -27.55
N VAL A 226 -60.67 -12.51 -27.01
CA VAL A 226 -61.48 -13.58 -27.62
C VAL A 226 -62.96 -13.19 -27.67
N HIS A 227 -63.51 -12.54 -26.64
CA HIS A 227 -64.88 -12.02 -26.68
C HIS A 227 -65.05 -10.94 -27.77
N ASP A 228 -64.15 -9.96 -27.83
CA ASP A 228 -64.23 -8.84 -28.78
C ASP A 228 -63.96 -9.26 -30.22
N THR A 229 -63.04 -10.21 -30.46
CA THR A 229 -62.88 -10.83 -31.79
C THR A 229 -64.11 -11.64 -32.18
N THR A 230 -64.68 -12.46 -31.29
CA THR A 230 -65.95 -13.17 -31.54
C THR A 230 -67.08 -12.20 -31.88
N LYS A 231 -67.18 -11.08 -31.16
CA LYS A 231 -68.18 -10.01 -31.36
C LYS A 231 -67.98 -9.27 -32.68
N LYS A 232 -66.73 -8.98 -33.07
CA LYS A 232 -66.37 -8.45 -34.40
C LYS A 232 -66.74 -9.45 -35.50
N THR A 233 -66.40 -10.73 -35.35
CA THR A 233 -66.75 -11.80 -36.31
C THR A 233 -68.26 -11.97 -36.46
N LYS A 234 -69.04 -11.88 -35.37
CA LYS A 234 -70.51 -11.92 -35.46
C LYS A 234 -71.06 -10.74 -36.27
N ARG A 235 -70.64 -9.52 -35.96
CA ARG A 235 -71.01 -8.30 -36.70
C ARG A 235 -70.61 -8.38 -38.18
N GLN A 236 -69.44 -8.93 -38.48
CA GLN A 236 -68.97 -9.12 -39.85
C GLN A 236 -69.80 -10.18 -40.60
N LYS A 237 -70.21 -11.28 -39.94
CA LYS A 237 -71.14 -12.25 -40.52
C LYS A 237 -72.52 -11.63 -40.79
N GLU A 238 -73.03 -10.83 -39.85
CA GLU A 238 -74.29 -10.09 -40.00
C GLU A 238 -74.22 -9.11 -41.19
N ALA A 239 -73.16 -8.30 -41.29
CA ALA A 239 -72.92 -7.39 -42.40
C ALA A 239 -72.72 -8.11 -43.75
N ASN A 240 -72.00 -9.24 -43.77
CA ASN A 240 -71.82 -10.05 -44.98
C ASN A 240 -73.15 -10.70 -45.43
N MET A 241 -74.06 -11.06 -44.51
CA MET A 241 -75.40 -11.52 -44.88
C MET A 241 -76.28 -10.39 -45.44
N ALA A 242 -76.17 -9.16 -44.91
CA ALA A 242 -76.83 -7.99 -45.49
C ALA A 242 -76.32 -7.72 -46.92
N LYS A 243 -75.00 -7.61 -47.09
CA LYS A 243 -74.36 -7.44 -48.41
C LYS A 243 -74.64 -8.58 -49.39
N LYS A 244 -74.83 -9.82 -48.92
CA LYS A 244 -75.28 -10.91 -49.79
C LYS A 244 -76.69 -10.66 -50.32
N LYS A 245 -77.64 -10.22 -49.48
CA LYS A 245 -78.99 -9.88 -49.94
C LYS A 245 -78.98 -8.72 -50.93
N GLU A 246 -78.19 -7.68 -50.66
CA GLU A 246 -77.97 -6.56 -51.59
C GLU A 246 -77.42 -7.07 -52.95
N LEU A 247 -76.40 -7.94 -52.93
CA LEU A 247 -75.84 -8.54 -54.15
C LEU A 247 -76.81 -9.48 -54.87
N ASP A 248 -77.69 -10.17 -54.17
CA ASP A 248 -78.68 -11.06 -54.78
C ASP A 248 -79.82 -10.25 -55.43
N ILE A 249 -80.22 -9.10 -54.86
CA ILE A 249 -81.12 -8.12 -55.50
C ILE A 249 -80.45 -7.48 -56.73
N LEU A 250 -79.21 -7.00 -56.60
CA LEU A 250 -78.48 -6.38 -57.71
C LEU A 250 -78.24 -7.34 -58.90
N LYS A 251 -78.21 -8.65 -58.67
CA LYS A 251 -78.20 -9.65 -59.76
C LYS A 251 -79.55 -9.77 -60.46
N GLU A 252 -80.65 -9.68 -59.72
CA GLU A 252 -82.00 -9.71 -60.29
C GLU A 252 -82.23 -8.46 -61.16
N GLU A 253 -81.85 -7.28 -60.66
CA GLU A 253 -81.81 -6.02 -61.42
C GLU A 253 -80.89 -6.11 -62.66
N LEU A 254 -79.69 -6.70 -62.51
CA LEU A 254 -78.77 -6.91 -63.63
C LEU A 254 -79.42 -7.80 -64.71
N VAL A 255 -80.02 -8.93 -64.33
CA VAL A 255 -80.70 -9.85 -65.27
C VAL A 255 -81.88 -9.16 -65.96
N VAL A 256 -82.64 -8.30 -65.28
CA VAL A 256 -83.66 -7.46 -65.94
C VAL A 256 -83.00 -6.54 -66.97
N SER A 257 -81.95 -5.81 -66.61
CA SER A 257 -81.25 -4.91 -67.53
C SER A 257 -80.57 -5.62 -68.71
N GLU A 258 -80.09 -6.87 -68.54
CA GLU A 258 -79.52 -7.67 -69.62
C GLU A 258 -80.60 -8.11 -70.63
N ASN A 259 -81.82 -8.39 -70.15
CA ASN A 259 -82.97 -8.67 -71.00
C ASN A 259 -83.42 -7.41 -71.76
N GLU A 260 -83.51 -6.25 -71.10
CA GLU A 260 -83.79 -4.97 -71.77
C GLU A 260 -82.73 -4.65 -72.83
N LEU A 261 -81.43 -4.81 -72.51
CA LEU A 261 -80.33 -4.67 -73.46
C LEU A 261 -80.39 -5.73 -74.58
N SER A 262 -80.97 -6.90 -74.34
CA SER A 262 -81.21 -7.91 -75.39
C SER A 262 -82.29 -7.44 -76.37
N ASP A 263 -83.39 -6.88 -75.88
CA ASP A 263 -84.45 -6.32 -76.72
C ASP A 263 -84.03 -5.03 -77.45
N ILE A 264 -83.28 -4.14 -76.78
CA ILE A 264 -82.64 -2.98 -77.43
C ILE A 264 -81.68 -3.46 -78.55
N ARG A 265 -80.88 -4.52 -78.33
CA ARG A 265 -80.02 -5.10 -79.38
C ARG A 265 -80.82 -5.75 -80.51
N LYS A 266 -82.00 -6.33 -80.26
CA LYS A 266 -82.93 -6.79 -81.32
C LYS A 266 -83.50 -5.61 -82.11
N ILE A 267 -83.81 -4.49 -81.45
CA ILE A 267 -84.30 -3.25 -82.09
C ILE A 267 -83.19 -2.62 -82.95
N ILE A 268 -81.98 -2.48 -82.43
CA ILE A 268 -80.81 -1.98 -83.17
C ILE A 268 -80.58 -2.79 -84.44
N ARG A 269 -80.59 -4.14 -84.38
CA ARG A 269 -80.45 -5.00 -85.57
C ARG A 269 -81.52 -4.76 -86.65
N ARG A 270 -82.76 -4.39 -86.27
CA ARG A 270 -83.81 -3.98 -87.23
C ARG A 270 -83.48 -2.62 -87.86
N HIS A 271 -82.98 -1.67 -87.07
CA HIS A 271 -82.55 -0.37 -87.58
C HIS A 271 -81.30 -0.47 -88.46
N GLU A 272 -80.35 -1.36 -88.15
CA GLU A 272 -79.18 -1.67 -89.00
C GLU A 272 -79.61 -2.27 -90.35
N ALA A 273 -80.54 -3.24 -90.34
CA ALA A 273 -81.10 -3.81 -91.58
C ALA A 273 -81.87 -2.76 -92.42
N ASN A 274 -82.59 -1.84 -91.76
CA ASN A 274 -83.26 -0.73 -92.45
C ASN A 274 -82.24 0.31 -92.95
N LYS A 275 -81.20 0.62 -92.19
CA LYS A 275 -80.10 1.51 -92.58
C LYS A 275 -79.40 0.98 -93.82
N ALA A 276 -79.04 -0.31 -93.85
CA ALA A 276 -78.47 -0.96 -95.03
C ALA A 276 -79.40 -0.92 -96.26
N ARG A 277 -80.73 -0.98 -96.09
CA ARG A 277 -81.69 -0.75 -97.19
C ARG A 277 -81.63 0.69 -97.71
N TYR A 278 -81.63 1.68 -96.82
CA TYR A 278 -81.54 3.09 -97.21
C TYR A 278 -80.17 3.46 -97.79
N GLU A 279 -79.07 2.87 -97.31
CA GLU A 279 -77.72 3.04 -97.87
C GLU A 279 -77.64 2.46 -99.29
N ASN A 280 -78.19 1.27 -99.54
CA ASN A 280 -78.29 0.73 -100.90
C ASN A 280 -79.14 1.64 -101.84
N GLN A 281 -80.20 2.24 -101.31
CA GLN A 281 -81.01 3.21 -102.06
C GLN A 281 -80.23 4.51 -102.33
N GLN A 282 -79.48 5.01 -101.34
CA GLN A 282 -78.58 6.16 -101.49
C GLN A 282 -77.50 5.89 -102.53
N TYR A 283 -76.86 4.71 -102.54
CA TYR A 283 -75.91 4.31 -103.57
C TYR A 283 -76.54 4.33 -104.98
N SER A 284 -77.78 3.88 -105.13
CA SER A 284 -78.47 3.94 -106.43
C SER A 284 -78.74 5.37 -106.92
N PHE A 285 -79.01 6.31 -106.01
CA PHE A 285 -79.13 7.74 -106.35
C PHE A 285 -77.76 8.42 -106.54
N GLN A 286 -76.72 7.99 -105.83
CA GLN A 286 -75.36 8.51 -106.00
C GLN A 286 -74.80 8.13 -107.37
N ASP A 287 -74.94 6.88 -107.81
CA ASP A 287 -74.55 6.45 -109.17
C ASP A 287 -75.35 7.17 -110.28
N GLN A 288 -76.57 7.62 -109.97
CA GLN A 288 -77.37 8.46 -110.85
C GLN A 288 -76.83 9.90 -110.91
N LEU A 289 -76.45 10.47 -109.76
CA LEU A 289 -75.84 11.80 -109.65
C LEU A 289 -74.42 11.85 -110.26
N ASP A 290 -73.62 10.81 -110.06
CA ASP A 290 -72.25 10.69 -110.60
C ASP A 290 -72.25 10.61 -112.14
N ARG A 291 -73.35 10.12 -112.74
CA ARG A 291 -73.58 10.18 -114.19
C ARG A 291 -73.85 11.62 -114.67
N GLU A 292 -74.74 12.36 -114.00
CA GLU A 292 -74.96 13.78 -114.32
C GLU A 292 -73.73 14.67 -114.01
N GLN A 293 -72.90 14.29 -113.02
CA GLN A 293 -71.63 14.97 -112.77
C GLN A 293 -70.61 14.74 -113.88
N LYS A 294 -70.59 13.57 -114.54
CA LYS A 294 -69.76 13.34 -115.73
C LYS A 294 -70.22 14.17 -116.93
N GLU A 295 -71.51 14.22 -117.23
CA GLU A 295 -72.02 15.10 -118.29
C GLU A 295 -71.69 16.58 -118.00
N ASN A 296 -71.75 17.01 -116.74
CA ASN A 296 -71.30 18.35 -116.32
C ASN A 296 -69.77 18.54 -116.36
N ALA A 297 -68.96 17.48 -116.26
CA ALA A 297 -67.51 17.55 -116.40
C ALA A 297 -67.13 17.75 -117.88
N ASP A 298 -67.72 16.99 -118.81
CA ASP A 298 -67.53 17.14 -120.25
C ASP A 298 -67.96 18.54 -120.76
N LEU A 299 -68.96 19.16 -120.12
CA LEU A 299 -69.35 20.55 -120.37
C LEU A 299 -68.35 21.56 -119.80
N LYS A 300 -67.77 21.28 -118.62
CA LYS A 300 -66.72 22.13 -118.01
C LYS A 300 -65.40 22.08 -118.74
N GLU A 301 -65.01 20.93 -119.30
CA GLU A 301 -63.77 20.79 -120.07
C GLU A 301 -63.77 21.69 -121.31
N ARG A 302 -64.87 21.70 -122.08
CA ARG A 302 -65.12 22.65 -123.17
C ARG A 302 -65.08 24.12 -122.72
N GLY A 303 -65.53 24.40 -121.50
CA GLY A 303 -65.39 25.72 -120.87
C GLY A 303 -63.93 26.08 -120.55
N PHE A 304 -63.11 25.09 -120.18
CA PHE A 304 -61.69 25.26 -119.87
C PHE A 304 -60.84 25.49 -121.12
N GLU A 305 -61.17 24.84 -122.25
CA GLU A 305 -60.56 25.12 -123.56
C GLU A 305 -60.72 26.58 -123.97
N LEU A 306 -61.93 27.15 -123.78
CA LEU A 306 -62.21 28.58 -124.00
C LEU A 306 -61.48 29.47 -122.98
N GLY A 307 -61.42 29.08 -121.71
CA GLY A 307 -60.69 29.81 -120.67
C GLY A 307 -59.18 29.92 -120.93
N ASN A 308 -58.55 28.86 -121.45
CA ASN A 308 -57.13 28.86 -121.80
C ASN A 308 -56.79 29.85 -122.94
N GLN A 309 -57.72 30.10 -123.86
CA GLN A 309 -57.55 31.09 -124.93
C GLN A 309 -57.53 32.52 -124.37
N LEU A 310 -58.36 32.82 -123.36
CA LEU A 310 -58.33 34.09 -122.64
C LEU A 310 -57.04 34.25 -121.81
N LEU A 311 -56.61 33.21 -121.09
CA LEU A 311 -55.39 33.25 -120.28
C LEU A 311 -54.12 33.50 -121.13
N HIS A 312 -54.10 33.05 -122.39
CA HIS A 312 -53.01 33.36 -123.31
C HIS A 312 -52.93 34.86 -123.64
N MET A 313 -54.08 35.52 -123.82
CA MET A 313 -54.15 36.98 -124.04
C MET A 313 -53.71 37.76 -122.79
N GLU A 314 -54.14 37.31 -121.60
CA GLU A 314 -53.81 37.96 -120.32
C GLU A 314 -52.31 37.89 -120.01
N LYS A 315 -51.63 36.76 -120.31
CA LYS A 315 -50.18 36.67 -120.17
C LYS A 315 -49.41 37.65 -121.05
N GLN A 316 -49.91 37.96 -122.25
CA GLN A 316 -49.28 38.99 -123.12
C GLN A 316 -49.44 40.42 -122.54
N HIS A 317 -50.51 40.68 -121.78
CA HIS A 317 -50.66 41.94 -121.03
C HIS A 317 -49.71 42.01 -119.83
N LEU A 318 -49.54 40.92 -119.07
CA LEU A 318 -48.73 40.93 -117.84
C LEU A 318 -47.24 41.22 -118.11
N VAL A 319 -46.68 40.73 -119.22
CA VAL A 319 -45.27 40.99 -119.61
C VAL A 319 -45.01 42.49 -119.80
N LYS A 320 -45.97 43.25 -120.34
CA LYS A 320 -45.85 44.70 -120.51
C LYS A 320 -45.91 45.47 -119.18
N LYS A 321 -46.51 44.91 -118.13
CA LYS A 321 -46.56 45.51 -116.80
C LYS A 321 -45.21 45.37 -116.08
N SER A 322 -44.61 44.18 -116.12
CA SER A 322 -43.32 43.90 -115.48
C SER A 322 -42.18 44.81 -115.96
N GLN A 323 -42.21 45.24 -117.23
CA GLN A 323 -41.21 46.13 -117.82
C GLN A 323 -41.27 47.58 -117.29
N LEU A 324 -42.38 47.98 -116.65
CA LEU A 324 -42.52 49.32 -116.04
C LEU A 324 -42.17 49.30 -114.54
N GLU A 325 -42.39 48.19 -113.85
CA GLU A 325 -42.10 48.06 -112.42
C GLU A 325 -40.59 47.96 -112.15
N GLN A 326 -39.82 47.45 -113.10
CA GLN A 326 -38.35 47.33 -112.98
C GLN A 326 -37.64 48.69 -112.86
N GLY A 327 -38.18 49.75 -113.48
CA GLY A 327 -37.62 51.10 -113.42
C GLY A 327 -37.85 51.87 -112.11
N LEU A 328 -38.67 51.33 -111.20
CA LEU A 328 -38.81 51.88 -109.83
C LEU A 328 -37.74 51.33 -108.88
N MET A 329 -37.15 50.16 -109.17
CA MET A 329 -36.24 49.46 -108.27
C MET A 329 -34.82 50.05 -108.26
N GLU A 330 -34.43 50.77 -109.31
CA GLU A 330 -33.12 51.42 -109.41
C GLU A 330 -33.00 52.66 -108.49
N LEU A 331 -34.12 53.30 -108.12
CA LEU A 331 -34.13 54.48 -107.27
C LEU A 331 -33.98 54.17 -105.76
N ASP A 332 -34.39 52.97 -105.34
CA ASP A 332 -34.38 52.56 -103.92
C ASP A 332 -32.96 52.18 -103.44
N ILE A 333 -32.03 51.95 -104.39
CA ILE A 333 -30.65 51.53 -104.11
C ILE A 333 -29.83 52.66 -103.47
N GLU A 334 -30.08 53.94 -103.78
CA GLU A 334 -29.32 55.05 -103.16
C GLU A 334 -29.58 55.19 -101.65
N MET A 335 -30.71 54.70 -101.13
CA MET A 335 -30.98 54.67 -99.67
C MET A 335 -30.05 53.73 -98.89
N THR A 336 -29.34 52.81 -99.57
CA THR A 336 -28.40 51.87 -98.92
C THR A 336 -27.12 52.54 -98.38
N GLN A 337 -26.91 53.84 -98.66
CA GLN A 337 -25.89 54.67 -98.00
C GLN A 337 -26.06 54.77 -96.47
N THR A 338 -27.18 54.30 -95.92
CA THR A 338 -27.44 54.20 -94.47
C THR A 338 -26.72 53.02 -93.78
N HIS A 339 -25.76 52.36 -94.44
CA HIS A 339 -25.07 51.17 -93.92
C HIS A 339 -23.76 51.47 -93.16
N ASP A 340 -23.03 52.53 -93.52
CA ASP A 340 -21.57 52.58 -93.32
C ASP A 340 -21.08 53.13 -91.95
N GLU A 341 -21.94 53.71 -91.11
CA GLU A 341 -21.54 54.26 -89.79
C GLU A 341 -21.54 53.22 -88.65
N LEU A 342 -21.63 51.92 -88.96
CA LEU A 342 -21.79 50.84 -87.98
C LEU A 342 -20.49 50.50 -87.21
N ASP A 343 -19.33 50.97 -87.68
CA ASP A 343 -17.98 50.61 -87.18
C ASP A 343 -17.44 51.47 -86.00
N GLU A 344 -18.06 52.62 -85.67
CA GLU A 344 -17.48 53.62 -84.75
C GLU A 344 -17.40 53.20 -83.25
N LEU A 345 -18.06 52.11 -82.85
CA LEU A 345 -18.20 51.73 -81.43
C LEU A 345 -17.15 50.75 -80.90
N GLU A 346 -16.55 49.86 -81.70
CA GLU A 346 -15.68 48.79 -81.17
C GLU A 346 -14.28 49.26 -80.72
N GLN A 347 -13.77 50.38 -81.24
CA GLN A 347 -12.38 50.79 -81.01
C GLN A 347 -12.07 51.30 -79.58
N LYS A 348 -13.09 51.64 -78.78
CA LYS A 348 -12.92 52.41 -77.53
C LYS A 348 -12.60 51.57 -76.27
N TRP A 349 -12.48 50.23 -76.39
CA TRP A 349 -12.28 49.33 -75.25
C TRP A 349 -10.82 49.06 -74.85
N HIS A 350 -9.85 49.20 -75.77
CA HIS A 350 -8.54 48.55 -75.61
C HIS A 350 -7.34 49.45 -75.26
N HIS A 351 -7.38 50.77 -75.45
CA HIS A 351 -6.15 51.58 -75.54
C HIS A 351 -5.47 51.91 -74.20
N LEU A 352 -6.20 52.26 -73.14
CA LEU A 352 -5.62 52.93 -71.95
C LEU A 352 -5.63 52.04 -70.70
N LYS A 353 -4.82 50.98 -70.73
CA LYS A 353 -4.58 50.07 -69.59
C LYS A 353 -3.10 49.96 -69.17
N GLU A 354 -2.18 50.65 -69.85
CA GLU A 354 -0.73 50.36 -69.74
C GLU A 354 0.13 51.43 -69.05
N GLU A 355 -0.37 52.64 -68.77
CA GLU A 355 0.47 53.74 -68.25
C GLU A 355 0.03 54.25 -66.86
N ILE A 356 0.38 53.47 -65.83
CA ILE A 356 0.60 53.95 -64.46
C ILE A 356 1.98 53.42 -64.04
N GLU A 357 2.84 54.32 -63.53
CA GLU A 357 4.22 54.11 -63.01
C GLU A 357 5.40 54.66 -63.85
N GLU A 358 5.46 55.99 -64.06
CA GLU A 358 6.76 56.69 -64.01
C GLU A 358 6.60 58.03 -63.28
N ALA A 359 7.53 58.34 -62.36
CA ALA A 359 7.32 59.38 -61.33
C ALA A 359 8.58 60.22 -61.05
N SER A 360 8.87 61.20 -61.92
CA SER A 360 9.80 62.32 -61.69
C SER A 360 9.53 63.42 -62.75
N GLU A 361 9.86 64.70 -62.59
CA GLU A 361 10.39 65.39 -61.41
C GLU A 361 10.08 66.90 -61.40
N ASN A 362 10.32 67.47 -60.23
CA ASN A 362 10.07 68.82 -59.75
C ASN A 362 10.77 69.98 -60.52
N GLN A 363 10.03 71.09 -60.69
CA GLN A 363 10.34 72.42 -60.12
C GLN A 363 11.35 73.42 -60.78
N GLU A 364 10.93 74.69 -60.73
CA GLU A 364 11.68 75.97 -60.75
C GLU A 364 12.34 76.55 -62.04
N ILE A 365 11.66 77.57 -62.57
CA ILE A 365 12.20 78.94 -62.80
C ILE A 365 11.10 79.89 -62.24
N SER A 366 11.31 80.83 -61.30
CA SER A 366 12.19 82.03 -61.37
C SER A 366 12.44 82.74 -60.00
N GLY A 367 13.57 83.44 -59.83
CA GLY A 367 13.52 84.79 -59.18
C GLY A 367 14.36 85.15 -57.93
N CYS A 368 15.68 84.92 -57.95
CA CYS A 368 16.78 85.46 -57.10
C CYS A 368 16.52 86.62 -56.08
N LYS A 369 17.25 86.60 -54.92
CA LYS A 369 18.17 87.73 -54.55
C LYS A 369 19.10 87.61 -53.31
N VAL A 370 18.68 87.04 -52.19
CA VAL A 370 18.87 87.73 -50.88
C VAL A 370 20.21 87.53 -50.13
N ARG A 371 21.05 86.54 -50.45
CA ARG A 371 21.87 85.80 -49.45
C ARG A 371 23.11 86.51 -48.83
N ASP A 372 23.64 87.61 -49.38
CA ASP A 372 25.09 87.90 -49.25
C ASP A 372 25.51 89.14 -48.41
N LEU A 373 24.63 89.80 -47.64
CA LEU A 373 24.96 91.03 -46.89
C LEU A 373 24.89 90.95 -45.34
N ASP A 374 25.05 89.74 -44.80
CA ASP A 374 25.21 89.46 -43.36
C ASP A 374 26.53 90.05 -42.77
N ASN A 375 27.60 90.06 -43.57
CA ASN A 375 29.01 90.33 -43.22
C ASN A 375 29.33 91.32 -42.07
N VAL A 376 29.14 92.61 -42.39
CA VAL A 376 29.98 93.76 -41.93
C VAL A 376 30.02 94.09 -40.42
N LEU A 377 29.35 95.20 -40.07
CA LEU A 377 30.12 96.41 -39.72
C LEU A 377 29.94 96.93 -38.28
N GLN A 378 28.78 96.72 -37.65
CA GLN A 378 28.47 97.37 -36.37
C GLN A 378 28.68 96.51 -35.11
N THR A 379 29.30 95.34 -35.27
CA THR A 379 29.67 94.34 -34.24
C THR A 379 30.75 94.78 -33.23
N LYS A 380 31.07 96.09 -33.13
CA LYS A 380 32.20 96.62 -32.34
C LYS A 380 31.96 97.92 -31.57
N LYS A 381 30.84 98.62 -31.75
CA LYS A 381 30.70 100.00 -31.25
C LYS A 381 30.10 100.10 -29.83
N GLU A 382 29.17 99.23 -29.49
CA GLU A 382 28.40 99.30 -28.23
C GLU A 382 28.88 98.29 -27.15
N ASP A 383 29.95 97.54 -27.45
CA ASP A 383 30.82 96.79 -26.53
C ASP A 383 31.33 97.61 -25.32
N LEU A 384 31.17 98.94 -25.34
CA LEU A 384 31.71 99.88 -24.35
C LEU A 384 30.62 100.42 -23.39
N THR A 385 29.37 100.51 -23.83
CA THR A 385 28.20 100.68 -22.94
C THR A 385 27.85 99.37 -22.20
N MET A 386 28.24 98.23 -22.78
CA MET A 386 28.21 96.85 -22.25
C MET A 386 29.11 96.60 -20.99
N LYS A 387 29.31 97.61 -20.13
CA LYS A 387 30.05 97.48 -18.84
C LYS A 387 29.48 98.30 -17.68
N ALA A 388 29.08 99.55 -17.92
CA ALA A 388 28.50 100.39 -16.87
C ALA A 388 27.06 99.93 -16.53
N ASN A 389 26.23 99.74 -17.57
CA ASN A 389 24.91 99.14 -17.41
C ASN A 389 25.00 97.69 -16.93
N GLU A 390 26.06 96.97 -17.33
CA GLU A 390 26.36 95.62 -16.86
C GLU A 390 26.43 95.56 -15.33
N THR A 391 27.13 96.48 -14.67
CA THR A 391 27.29 96.45 -13.20
C THR A 391 25.99 96.79 -12.47
N ALA A 392 25.17 97.69 -13.04
CA ALA A 392 23.83 97.99 -12.52
C ALA A 392 22.87 96.80 -12.73
N ARG A 393 22.91 96.17 -13.92
CA ARG A 393 22.17 94.95 -14.22
C ARG A 393 22.56 93.84 -13.25
N MET A 394 23.84 93.53 -13.07
CA MET A 394 24.32 92.49 -12.16
C MET A 394 23.84 92.69 -10.71
N LYS A 395 23.58 93.92 -10.26
CA LYS A 395 22.98 94.15 -8.93
C LYS A 395 21.47 93.90 -8.93
N GLN A 396 20.73 94.44 -9.90
CA GLN A 396 19.29 94.15 -10.06
C GLN A 396 19.03 92.66 -10.31
N GLU A 397 19.93 92.01 -11.04
CA GLU A 397 19.96 90.58 -11.36
C GLU A 397 20.29 89.76 -10.11
N ASN A 398 21.14 90.23 -9.19
CA ASN A 398 21.29 89.62 -7.86
C ASN A 398 20.02 89.76 -7.00
N ASP A 399 19.42 90.96 -6.93
CA ASP A 399 18.18 91.18 -6.16
C ASP A 399 17.01 90.34 -6.73
N GLU A 400 16.92 90.23 -8.06
CA GLU A 400 15.96 89.36 -8.76
C GLU A 400 16.31 87.87 -8.59
N MET A 401 17.59 87.49 -8.56
CA MET A 401 18.01 86.11 -8.28
C MET A 401 17.72 85.71 -6.84
N GLU A 402 17.81 86.61 -5.85
CA GLU A 402 17.32 86.34 -4.49
C GLU A 402 15.80 86.11 -4.45
N LEU A 403 15.03 86.91 -5.21
CA LEU A 403 13.58 86.72 -5.33
C LEU A 403 13.24 85.40 -6.03
N ARG A 404 13.95 85.07 -7.12
CA ARG A 404 13.84 83.80 -7.85
C ARG A 404 14.28 82.62 -6.98
N MET A 405 15.30 82.75 -6.12
CA MET A 405 15.68 81.71 -5.16
C MET A 405 14.56 81.45 -4.16
N LYS A 406 13.98 82.49 -3.55
CA LYS A 406 12.85 82.34 -2.60
C LYS A 406 11.63 81.71 -3.28
N GLN A 407 11.30 82.16 -4.50
CA GLN A 407 10.26 81.51 -5.32
C GLN A 407 10.62 80.07 -5.71
N LEU A 408 11.90 79.75 -5.94
CA LEU A 408 12.35 78.39 -6.25
C LEU A 408 12.32 77.49 -5.01
N GLU A 409 12.61 78.02 -3.82
CA GLU A 409 12.46 77.32 -2.53
C GLU A 409 10.99 77.04 -2.22
N GLU A 410 10.10 78.03 -2.39
CA GLU A 410 8.64 77.85 -2.25
C GLU A 410 8.10 76.83 -3.27
N ASN A 411 8.45 76.97 -4.56
CA ASN A 411 8.06 76.01 -5.60
C ASN A 411 8.66 74.61 -5.35
N HIS A 412 9.89 74.51 -4.83
CA HIS A 412 10.49 73.24 -4.45
C HIS A 412 9.75 72.62 -3.26
N GLN A 413 9.37 73.41 -2.25
CA GLN A 413 8.60 72.94 -1.10
C GLN A 413 7.21 72.43 -1.53
N VAL A 414 6.52 73.15 -2.41
CA VAL A 414 5.25 72.71 -3.03
C VAL A 414 5.45 71.44 -3.86
N THR A 415 6.53 71.36 -4.63
CA THR A 415 6.88 70.17 -5.44
C THR A 415 7.18 68.95 -4.56
N VAL A 416 7.91 69.13 -3.46
CA VAL A 416 8.20 68.07 -2.48
C VAL A 416 6.93 67.62 -1.75
N GLN A 417 6.01 68.53 -1.43
CA GLN A 417 4.69 68.15 -0.89
C GLN A 417 3.84 67.39 -1.92
N LEU A 418 3.83 67.82 -3.18
CA LEU A 418 3.11 67.14 -4.27
C LEU A 418 3.67 65.74 -4.55
N LEU A 419 5.00 65.61 -4.66
CA LEU A 419 5.70 64.32 -4.80
C LEU A 419 5.48 63.44 -3.57
N GLY A 420 5.54 64.00 -2.36
CA GLY A 420 5.26 63.29 -1.11
C GLY A 420 3.82 62.75 -1.06
N LYS A 421 2.85 63.53 -1.55
CA LYS A 421 1.47 63.07 -1.71
C LYS A 421 1.37 61.96 -2.76
N GLN A 422 1.94 62.13 -3.95
CA GLN A 422 1.95 61.11 -5.00
C GLN A 422 2.61 59.80 -4.52
N ILE A 423 3.70 59.86 -3.76
CA ILE A 423 4.36 58.69 -3.16
C ILE A 423 3.41 57.95 -2.19
N ASN A 424 2.58 58.67 -1.44
CA ASN A 424 1.57 58.06 -0.58
C ASN A 424 0.38 57.52 -1.38
N ASP A 425 -0.11 58.25 -2.39
CA ASP A 425 -1.15 57.76 -3.30
C ASP A 425 -0.71 56.45 -4.00
N TYR A 426 0.55 56.36 -4.43
CA TYR A 426 1.14 55.13 -4.99
C TYR A 426 1.33 54.01 -3.95
N ARG A 427 1.60 54.31 -2.67
CA ARG A 427 1.61 53.30 -1.59
C ARG A 427 0.21 52.74 -1.33
N ASP A 428 -0.81 53.58 -1.38
CA ASP A 428 -2.21 53.17 -1.20
C ASP A 428 -2.73 52.37 -2.41
N ILE A 429 -2.30 52.72 -3.63
CA ILE A 429 -2.51 51.89 -4.83
C ILE A 429 -1.80 50.54 -4.69
N LEU A 430 -0.52 50.52 -4.29
CA LEU A 430 0.26 49.28 -4.16
C LEU A 430 -0.29 48.36 -3.05
N THR A 431 -0.79 48.90 -1.94
CA THR A 431 -1.43 48.09 -0.89
C THR A 431 -2.81 47.58 -1.30
N ARG A 432 -3.56 48.33 -2.13
CA ARG A 432 -4.80 47.86 -2.76
C ARG A 432 -4.53 46.74 -3.76
N GLU A 433 -3.58 46.92 -4.68
CA GLU A 433 -3.12 45.87 -5.60
C GLU A 433 -2.68 44.61 -4.86
N ARG A 434 -1.97 44.72 -3.74
CA ARG A 434 -1.55 43.54 -2.94
C ARG A 434 -2.74 42.77 -2.38
N LYS A 435 -3.81 43.45 -1.95
CA LYS A 435 -5.07 42.80 -1.54
C LYS A 435 -5.80 42.18 -2.73
N GLU A 436 -5.95 42.93 -3.82
CA GLU A 436 -6.61 42.44 -5.04
C GLU A 436 -5.87 41.21 -5.63
N ARG A 437 -4.54 41.20 -5.62
CA ARG A 437 -3.72 40.03 -6.00
C ARG A 437 -3.94 38.84 -5.05
N PHE A 438 -4.11 39.07 -3.74
CA PHE A 438 -4.44 38.01 -2.78
C PHE A 438 -5.84 37.44 -3.05
N ASP A 439 -6.86 38.29 -3.19
CA ASP A 439 -8.23 37.89 -3.50
C ASP A 439 -8.33 37.14 -4.85
N LEU A 440 -7.57 37.59 -5.86
CA LEU A 440 -7.48 36.93 -7.17
C LEU A 440 -6.72 35.61 -7.08
N GLN A 441 -5.70 35.51 -6.23
CA GLN A 441 -5.00 34.26 -5.97
C GLN A 441 -5.90 33.25 -5.23
N GLU A 442 -6.65 33.67 -4.21
CA GLU A 442 -7.62 32.79 -3.54
C GLU A 442 -8.72 32.32 -4.51
N LYS A 443 -9.23 33.22 -5.37
CA LYS A 443 -10.18 32.86 -6.44
C LYS A 443 -9.56 31.87 -7.44
N ARG A 444 -8.31 32.07 -7.87
CA ARG A 444 -7.57 31.13 -8.73
C ARG A 444 -7.41 29.77 -8.04
N ASP A 445 -7.03 29.75 -6.77
CA ASP A 445 -6.75 28.53 -6.02
C ASP A 445 -8.04 27.79 -5.63
N LYS A 446 -9.18 28.50 -5.55
CA LYS A 446 -10.54 27.90 -5.51
C LYS A 446 -10.95 27.32 -6.86
N LEU A 447 -10.85 28.09 -7.94
CA LEU A 447 -11.17 27.63 -9.30
C LEU A 447 -10.30 26.44 -9.73
N THR A 448 -9.03 26.39 -9.32
CA THR A 448 -8.13 25.26 -9.61
C THR A 448 -8.62 23.99 -8.92
N ARG A 449 -9.02 24.07 -7.65
CA ARG A 449 -9.67 22.96 -6.94
C ARG A 449 -10.98 22.53 -7.59
N GLU A 450 -11.86 23.48 -7.94
CA GLU A 450 -13.12 23.17 -8.64
C GLU A 450 -12.88 22.50 -10.00
N ILE A 451 -11.84 22.90 -10.73
CA ILE A 451 -11.39 22.27 -11.98
C ILE A 451 -10.85 20.86 -11.74
N ASP A 452 -10.05 20.64 -10.69
CA ASP A 452 -9.46 19.32 -10.40
C ASP A 452 -10.49 18.35 -9.80
N ASP A 453 -11.41 18.82 -8.96
CA ASP A 453 -12.60 18.08 -8.53
C ASP A 453 -13.49 17.71 -9.72
N PHE A 454 -13.68 18.63 -10.68
CA PHE A 454 -14.39 18.34 -11.93
C PHE A 454 -13.65 17.31 -12.79
N LYS A 455 -12.32 17.39 -12.93
CA LYS A 455 -11.52 16.36 -13.63
C LYS A 455 -11.65 15.00 -12.95
N LEU A 456 -11.65 14.94 -11.62
CA LEU A 456 -11.81 13.70 -10.86
C LEU A 456 -13.23 13.12 -11.01
N ALA A 457 -14.26 13.96 -10.95
CA ALA A 457 -15.65 13.55 -11.19
C ALA A 457 -15.87 13.08 -12.63
N PHE A 458 -15.35 13.82 -13.62
CA PHE A 458 -15.40 13.46 -15.04
C PHE A 458 -14.59 12.19 -15.33
N GLY A 459 -13.43 12.01 -14.71
CA GLY A 459 -12.62 10.80 -14.82
C GLY A 459 -13.33 9.56 -14.25
N LYS A 460 -14.00 9.69 -13.11
CA LYS A 460 -14.89 8.65 -12.57
C LYS A 460 -16.05 8.34 -13.51
N PHE A 461 -16.78 9.36 -13.97
CA PHE A 461 -17.89 9.22 -14.91
C PHE A 461 -17.46 8.54 -16.22
N MET A 462 -16.32 8.92 -16.79
CA MET A 462 -15.77 8.30 -17.99
C MET A 462 -15.29 6.86 -17.72
N SER A 463 -14.77 6.56 -16.53
CA SER A 463 -14.44 5.18 -16.14
C SER A 463 -15.69 4.31 -16.03
N GLU A 464 -16.72 4.77 -15.32
CA GLU A 464 -18.01 4.09 -15.20
C GLU A 464 -18.71 3.93 -16.55
N MET A 465 -18.69 4.95 -17.40
CA MET A 465 -19.25 4.90 -18.74
C MET A 465 -18.48 3.91 -19.63
N ASN A 466 -17.14 3.90 -19.57
CA ASN A 466 -16.32 2.93 -20.29
C ASN A 466 -16.55 1.50 -19.77
N GLN A 467 -16.73 1.31 -18.46
CA GLN A 467 -17.11 0.01 -17.89
C GLN A 467 -18.48 -0.44 -18.39
N ARG A 468 -19.49 0.43 -18.41
CA ARG A 468 -20.83 0.12 -18.98
C ARG A 468 -20.77 -0.17 -20.47
N ILE A 469 -20.00 0.60 -21.26
CA ILE A 469 -19.80 0.36 -22.69
C ILE A 469 -19.09 -0.97 -22.93
N ASN A 470 -18.07 -1.30 -22.15
CA ASN A 470 -17.36 -2.57 -22.28
C ASN A 470 -18.22 -3.76 -21.83
N HIS A 471 -19.00 -3.61 -20.77
CA HIS A 471 -19.96 -4.63 -20.33
C HIS A 471 -21.05 -4.86 -21.38
N ALA A 472 -21.67 -3.81 -21.91
CA ALA A 472 -22.67 -3.90 -22.98
C ALA A 472 -22.08 -4.47 -24.29
N LYS A 473 -20.78 -4.26 -24.56
CA LYS A 473 -20.07 -4.93 -25.67
C LYS A 473 -19.87 -6.43 -25.41
N HIS A 474 -19.54 -6.83 -24.17
CA HIS A 474 -19.44 -8.26 -23.83
C HIS A 474 -20.84 -8.91 -23.91
N GLU A 475 -21.88 -8.27 -23.37
CA GLU A 475 -23.27 -8.73 -23.51
C GLU A 475 -23.69 -8.83 -25.00
N GLN A 476 -23.29 -7.86 -25.83
CA GLN A 476 -23.53 -7.92 -27.28
C GLN A 476 -22.76 -9.07 -27.96
N GLU A 477 -21.52 -9.33 -27.55
CA GLU A 477 -20.68 -10.42 -28.07
C GLU A 477 -21.24 -11.78 -27.63
N ASP A 478 -21.61 -11.93 -26.36
CA ASP A 478 -22.26 -13.12 -25.79
C ASP A 478 -23.61 -13.40 -26.48
N LEU A 479 -24.49 -12.39 -26.63
CA LEU A 479 -25.75 -12.52 -27.36
C LEU A 479 -25.54 -12.80 -28.86
N SER A 480 -24.45 -12.30 -29.46
CA SER A 480 -24.08 -12.62 -30.84
C SER A 480 -23.57 -14.06 -30.97
N ASN A 481 -22.84 -14.56 -29.97
CA ASN A 481 -22.36 -15.94 -29.91
C ASN A 481 -23.52 -16.91 -29.65
N GLU A 482 -24.44 -16.58 -28.72
CA GLU A 482 -25.68 -17.32 -28.49
C GLU A 482 -26.56 -17.30 -29.75
N GLY A 483 -26.71 -16.16 -30.41
CA GLY A 483 -27.43 -16.05 -31.69
C GLY A 483 -26.82 -16.91 -32.80
N ALA A 484 -25.49 -16.99 -32.88
CA ALA A 484 -24.79 -17.86 -33.83
C ALA A 484 -24.95 -19.36 -33.50
N LEU A 485 -24.97 -19.72 -32.21
CA LEU A 485 -25.28 -21.08 -31.75
C LEU A 485 -26.73 -21.45 -32.06
N LEU A 486 -27.70 -20.61 -31.69
CA LEU A 486 -29.12 -20.80 -32.00
C LEU A 486 -29.38 -20.88 -33.51
N GLN A 487 -28.69 -20.09 -34.33
CA GLN A 487 -28.79 -20.18 -35.79
C GLN A 487 -28.23 -21.50 -36.35
N LYS A 488 -27.14 -22.01 -35.77
CA LYS A 488 -26.56 -23.31 -36.12
C LYS A 488 -27.48 -24.46 -35.69
N ASP A 489 -28.05 -24.38 -34.49
CA ASP A 489 -28.95 -25.39 -33.94
C ASP A 489 -30.27 -25.42 -34.73
N LEU A 490 -30.83 -24.25 -35.09
CA LEU A 490 -31.93 -24.13 -36.06
C LEU A 490 -31.58 -24.74 -37.43
N HIS A 491 -30.33 -24.63 -37.88
CA HIS A 491 -29.91 -25.26 -39.14
C HIS A 491 -29.85 -26.79 -39.02
N THR A 492 -29.42 -27.33 -37.87
CA THR A 492 -29.52 -28.78 -37.61
C THR A 492 -30.96 -29.25 -37.42
N ASP A 493 -31.84 -28.47 -36.80
CA ASP A 493 -33.26 -28.80 -36.65
C ASP A 493 -34.03 -28.72 -37.97
N LEU A 494 -33.66 -27.80 -38.86
CA LEU A 494 -34.16 -27.79 -40.25
C LEU A 494 -33.67 -29.03 -41.01
N ALA A 495 -32.42 -29.45 -40.82
CA ALA A 495 -31.88 -30.66 -41.45
C ALA A 495 -32.55 -31.95 -40.92
N THR A 496 -32.75 -32.09 -39.60
CA THR A 496 -33.49 -33.24 -39.03
C THR A 496 -34.95 -33.22 -39.44
N THR A 497 -35.59 -32.05 -39.48
CA THR A 497 -36.97 -31.89 -39.99
C THR A 497 -37.08 -32.29 -41.45
N GLN A 498 -36.09 -31.94 -42.31
CA GLN A 498 -36.04 -32.40 -43.69
C GLN A 498 -35.88 -33.92 -43.79
N VAL A 499 -34.96 -34.53 -43.03
CA VAL A 499 -34.80 -36.00 -42.99
C VAL A 499 -36.11 -36.68 -42.58
N LEU A 500 -36.70 -36.25 -41.46
CA LEU A 500 -37.99 -36.75 -40.97
C LEU A 500 -39.11 -36.55 -42.00
N HIS A 501 -39.14 -35.43 -42.73
CA HIS A 501 -40.10 -35.20 -43.81
C HIS A 501 -39.91 -36.19 -44.97
N THR A 502 -38.66 -36.50 -45.37
CA THR A 502 -38.43 -37.55 -46.39
C THR A 502 -38.79 -38.95 -45.88
N ASP A 503 -38.58 -39.25 -44.60
CA ASP A 503 -38.93 -40.56 -44.02
C ASP A 503 -40.44 -40.71 -43.83
N VAL A 504 -41.15 -39.65 -43.46
CA VAL A 504 -42.62 -39.59 -43.52
C VAL A 504 -43.12 -39.77 -44.95
N GLY A 505 -42.46 -39.17 -45.95
CA GLY A 505 -42.76 -39.38 -47.37
C GLY A 505 -42.61 -40.85 -47.80
N LYS A 506 -41.49 -41.49 -47.48
CA LYS A 506 -41.27 -42.94 -47.72
C LYS A 506 -42.30 -43.80 -46.97
N LEU A 507 -42.72 -43.39 -45.78
CA LEU A 507 -43.77 -44.05 -45.02
C LEU A 507 -45.14 -43.92 -45.69
N THR A 508 -45.53 -42.75 -46.22
CA THR A 508 -46.77 -42.63 -47.00
C THR A 508 -46.70 -43.36 -48.33
N GLU A 509 -45.56 -43.40 -49.02
CA GLU A 509 -45.37 -44.21 -50.23
C GLU A 509 -45.54 -45.71 -49.94
N THR A 510 -44.93 -46.22 -48.87
CA THR A 510 -45.07 -47.64 -48.47
C THR A 510 -46.47 -47.98 -47.95
N PHE A 511 -47.14 -47.06 -47.24
CA PHE A 511 -48.56 -47.21 -46.88
C PHE A 511 -49.48 -47.20 -48.10
N ASN A 512 -49.27 -46.28 -49.05
CA ASN A 512 -50.05 -46.23 -50.30
C ASN A 512 -49.81 -47.48 -51.15
N SER A 513 -48.58 -48.01 -51.19
CA SER A 513 -48.29 -49.32 -51.79
C SER A 513 -49.03 -50.45 -51.08
N MET A 514 -49.06 -50.47 -49.75
CA MET A 514 -49.83 -51.45 -48.98
C MET A 514 -51.35 -51.34 -49.24
N ILE A 515 -51.90 -50.13 -49.31
CA ILE A 515 -53.31 -49.88 -49.65
C ILE A 515 -53.61 -50.42 -51.06
N ASN A 516 -52.82 -50.07 -52.06
CA ASN A 516 -52.99 -50.57 -53.43
C ASN A 516 -52.88 -52.11 -53.51
N ASN A 517 -51.98 -52.72 -52.72
CA ASN A 517 -51.85 -54.19 -52.62
C ASN A 517 -53.06 -54.83 -51.91
N LEU A 518 -53.70 -54.13 -50.97
CA LEU A 518 -54.93 -54.57 -50.32
C LEU A 518 -56.15 -54.39 -51.23
N ASP A 519 -56.28 -53.28 -51.95
CA ASP A 519 -57.38 -53.02 -52.89
C ASP A 519 -57.34 -53.95 -54.10
N THR A 520 -56.15 -54.29 -54.62
CA THR A 520 -55.98 -55.35 -55.63
C THR A 520 -56.30 -56.73 -55.06
N SER A 521 -55.91 -57.03 -53.81
CA SER A 521 -56.33 -58.27 -53.13
C SER A 521 -57.85 -58.35 -52.93
N ILE A 522 -58.49 -57.26 -52.51
CA ILE A 522 -59.95 -57.14 -52.38
C ILE A 522 -60.62 -57.33 -53.74
N SER A 523 -60.10 -56.71 -54.80
CA SER A 523 -60.61 -56.85 -56.16
C SER A 523 -60.53 -58.31 -56.65
N THR A 524 -59.39 -58.99 -56.44
CA THR A 524 -59.27 -60.42 -56.80
C THR A 524 -60.18 -61.31 -55.96
N LEU A 525 -60.42 -60.99 -54.68
CA LEU A 525 -61.38 -61.71 -53.83
C LEU A 525 -62.84 -61.43 -54.23
N GLN A 526 -63.19 -60.22 -54.65
CA GLN A 526 -64.51 -59.88 -55.20
C GLN A 526 -64.76 -60.59 -56.53
N GLN A 527 -63.77 -60.63 -57.42
CA GLN A 527 -63.88 -61.39 -58.67
C GLN A 527 -63.96 -62.90 -58.38
N ARG A 528 -63.16 -63.41 -57.43
CA ARG A 528 -63.24 -64.81 -56.99
C ARG A 528 -64.58 -65.17 -56.35
N LYS A 529 -65.21 -64.23 -55.64
CA LYS A 529 -66.60 -64.36 -55.15
C LYS A 529 -67.58 -64.43 -56.32
N HIS A 530 -67.43 -63.57 -57.32
CA HIS A 530 -68.28 -63.57 -58.52
C HIS A 530 -68.16 -64.88 -59.31
N ASP A 531 -66.94 -65.41 -59.51
CA ASP A 531 -66.70 -66.74 -60.10
C ASP A 531 -67.51 -67.83 -59.35
N LEU A 532 -67.48 -67.80 -58.02
CA LEU A 532 -68.16 -68.78 -57.16
C LEU A 532 -69.68 -68.60 -57.14
N GLU A 533 -70.18 -67.37 -57.22
CA GLU A 533 -71.61 -67.08 -57.37
C GLU A 533 -72.13 -67.53 -58.75
N GLN A 534 -71.33 -67.37 -59.81
CA GLN A 534 -71.64 -67.89 -61.15
C GLN A 534 -71.61 -69.43 -61.18
N VAL A 535 -70.60 -70.07 -60.57
CA VAL A 535 -70.58 -71.53 -60.42
C VAL A 535 -71.75 -72.04 -59.57
N LEU A 536 -72.19 -71.30 -58.54
CA LEU A 536 -73.41 -71.64 -57.80
C LEU A 536 -74.66 -71.53 -58.67
N LEU A 537 -74.76 -70.52 -59.52
CA LEU A 537 -75.86 -70.37 -60.48
C LEU A 537 -75.89 -71.53 -61.49
N ASP A 538 -74.73 -71.90 -62.05
CA ASP A 538 -74.57 -73.05 -62.97
C ASP A 538 -74.87 -74.40 -62.29
N LYS A 539 -74.66 -74.51 -60.97
CA LYS A 539 -75.08 -75.68 -60.19
C LYS A 539 -76.58 -75.65 -59.89
N HIS A 540 -77.16 -74.48 -59.65
CA HIS A 540 -78.57 -74.33 -59.35
C HIS A 540 -79.46 -74.57 -60.58
N THR A 541 -79.08 -74.06 -61.75
CA THR A 541 -79.71 -74.41 -63.04
C THR A 541 -79.60 -75.90 -63.30
N ARG A 542 -78.40 -76.49 -63.16
CA ARG A 542 -78.18 -77.93 -63.38
C ARG A 542 -78.90 -78.84 -62.38
N ILE A 543 -79.22 -78.36 -61.17
CA ILE A 543 -80.14 -79.04 -60.25
C ILE A 543 -81.57 -78.95 -60.77
N LYS A 544 -82.02 -77.75 -61.17
CA LYS A 544 -83.36 -77.50 -61.73
C LYS A 544 -83.64 -78.29 -63.02
N ASP A 545 -82.63 -78.51 -63.85
CA ASP A 545 -82.71 -79.36 -65.05
C ASP A 545 -82.81 -80.86 -64.73
N ILE A 546 -82.35 -81.27 -63.54
CA ILE A 546 -82.35 -82.65 -63.06
C ILE A 546 -83.60 -82.97 -62.25
N THR A 547 -84.23 -82.00 -61.57
CA THR A 547 -85.47 -82.18 -60.80
C THR A 547 -86.58 -82.96 -61.55
N PRO A 548 -86.92 -82.66 -62.83
CA PRO A 548 -87.97 -83.39 -63.55
C PRO A 548 -87.66 -84.87 -63.77
N SER A 549 -86.39 -85.27 -63.74
CA SER A 549 -86.00 -86.69 -63.81
C SER A 549 -86.17 -87.41 -62.47
N TYR A 550 -86.09 -86.69 -61.34
CA TYR A 550 -86.43 -87.24 -60.03
C TYR A 550 -87.95 -87.35 -59.85
N ASP A 551 -88.74 -86.36 -60.29
CA ASP A 551 -90.21 -86.43 -60.27
C ASP A 551 -90.73 -87.68 -61.05
N GLN A 552 -90.11 -87.98 -62.20
CA GLN A 552 -90.40 -89.18 -62.98
C GLN A 552 -89.90 -90.49 -62.33
N LEU A 553 -88.78 -90.46 -61.60
CA LEU A 553 -88.32 -91.60 -60.80
C LEU A 553 -89.23 -91.86 -59.59
N GLU A 554 -89.76 -90.80 -58.97
CA GLU A 554 -90.59 -90.88 -57.77
C GLU A 554 -91.98 -91.47 -58.10
N MET A 555 -92.59 -91.09 -59.22
CA MET A 555 -93.76 -91.79 -59.78
C MET A 555 -93.48 -93.30 -60.01
N GLN A 556 -92.34 -93.66 -60.60
CA GLN A 556 -91.95 -95.07 -60.77
C GLN A 556 -91.65 -95.77 -59.43
N PHE A 557 -91.29 -95.01 -58.39
CA PHE A 557 -91.04 -95.54 -57.05
C PHE A 557 -92.35 -95.81 -56.30
N GLU A 558 -93.35 -94.93 -56.39
CA GLU A 558 -94.68 -95.15 -55.84
C GLU A 558 -95.39 -96.35 -56.48
N GLU A 559 -95.35 -96.45 -57.81
CA GLU A 559 -95.93 -97.57 -58.56
C GLU A 559 -95.27 -98.91 -58.18
N ARG A 560 -93.93 -98.94 -58.08
CA ARG A 560 -93.19 -100.12 -57.59
C ARG A 560 -93.37 -100.39 -56.09
N THR A 561 -93.63 -99.37 -55.27
CA THR A 561 -93.86 -99.56 -53.82
C THR A 561 -95.20 -100.23 -53.56
N LYS A 562 -96.23 -99.89 -54.36
CA LYS A 562 -97.53 -100.58 -54.36
C LYS A 562 -97.38 -102.06 -54.72
N ASP A 563 -96.60 -102.34 -55.77
CA ASP A 563 -96.27 -103.69 -56.24
C ASP A 563 -95.38 -104.47 -55.23
N TYR A 564 -94.60 -103.76 -54.42
CA TYR A 564 -93.77 -104.30 -53.34
C TYR A 564 -94.57 -104.64 -52.07
N GLU A 565 -95.59 -103.86 -51.69
CA GLU A 565 -96.47 -104.15 -50.54
C GLU A 565 -97.21 -105.49 -50.68
N ASP A 566 -97.68 -105.84 -51.89
CA ASP A 566 -98.30 -107.15 -52.12
C ASP A 566 -97.27 -108.29 -52.20
N LYS A 567 -96.08 -108.06 -52.76
CA LYS A 567 -94.98 -109.05 -52.76
C LYS A 567 -94.39 -109.27 -51.35
N LYS A 568 -94.43 -108.26 -50.48
CA LYS A 568 -93.99 -108.30 -49.08
C LYS A 568 -94.81 -109.29 -48.22
N LYS A 569 -96.07 -109.57 -48.58
CA LYS A 569 -96.85 -110.69 -47.99
C LYS A 569 -96.28 -112.07 -48.37
N SER A 570 -95.67 -112.21 -49.55
CA SER A 570 -95.04 -113.44 -50.03
C SER A 570 -93.61 -113.64 -49.46
N VAL A 571 -92.86 -112.55 -49.23
CA VAL A 571 -91.47 -112.55 -48.70
C VAL A 571 -91.33 -113.31 -47.36
N VAL A 572 -92.40 -113.42 -46.56
CA VAL A 572 -92.41 -114.23 -45.32
C VAL A 572 -92.02 -115.69 -45.58
N SER A 573 -92.30 -116.23 -46.77
CA SER A 573 -91.96 -117.62 -47.16
C SER A 573 -90.50 -117.81 -47.63
N LEU A 574 -89.89 -116.81 -48.26
CA LEU A 574 -88.57 -116.92 -48.91
C LEU A 574 -87.38 -116.59 -47.98
N LYS A 575 -87.65 -116.37 -46.69
CA LYS A 575 -86.64 -116.15 -45.63
C LYS A 575 -85.62 -117.32 -45.49
N ASN A 576 -85.91 -118.47 -46.09
CA ASN A 576 -85.03 -119.65 -46.12
C ASN A 576 -83.87 -119.56 -47.12
N GLN A 577 -83.84 -118.60 -48.06
CA GLN A 577 -82.79 -118.50 -49.09
C GLN A 577 -81.59 -117.61 -48.68
N LYS A 578 -81.28 -117.59 -47.38
CA LYS A 578 -80.28 -116.70 -46.73
C LYS A 578 -78.82 -116.99 -47.13
N ASN A 579 -78.47 -118.24 -47.43
CA ASN A 579 -77.09 -118.75 -47.28
C ASN A 579 -76.23 -118.75 -48.57
N SER A 580 -76.38 -117.77 -49.48
CA SER A 580 -75.79 -117.89 -50.84
C SER A 580 -75.07 -116.66 -51.41
N LEU A 581 -74.92 -115.55 -50.67
CA LEU A 581 -74.40 -114.28 -51.23
C LEU A 581 -73.24 -113.63 -50.45
N GLU A 582 -72.65 -114.33 -49.48
CA GLU A 582 -71.50 -113.82 -48.70
C GLU A 582 -70.22 -113.67 -49.58
N ASP A 583 -70.11 -114.44 -50.67
CA ASP A 583 -68.99 -114.44 -51.63
C ASP A 583 -68.84 -113.16 -52.48
N ALA A 584 -69.88 -112.32 -52.59
CA ALA A 584 -69.83 -111.13 -53.44
C ALA A 584 -68.76 -110.11 -52.98
N THR A 585 -68.47 -110.10 -51.67
CA THR A 585 -67.66 -109.11 -50.95
C THR A 585 -66.17 -109.08 -51.37
N ALA A 586 -65.67 -110.10 -52.08
CA ALA A 586 -64.24 -110.26 -52.36
C ALA A 586 -63.68 -109.34 -53.46
N ARG A 587 -64.51 -108.73 -54.33
CA ARG A 587 -64.05 -108.14 -55.61
C ARG A 587 -63.68 -106.65 -55.60
N GLY A 588 -64.21 -105.84 -54.67
CA GLY A 588 -63.99 -104.38 -54.67
C GLY A 588 -62.58 -103.91 -54.30
N LYS A 589 -61.75 -104.75 -53.65
CA LYS A 589 -60.42 -104.38 -53.10
C LYS A 589 -59.31 -104.17 -54.14
N ARG A 590 -59.62 -103.91 -55.42
CA ARG A 590 -58.64 -103.80 -56.52
C ARG A 590 -58.56 -102.45 -57.23
N GLU A 591 -59.44 -101.49 -56.90
CA GLU A 591 -59.55 -100.22 -57.65
C GLU A 591 -58.80 -99.02 -57.02
N ILE A 592 -57.91 -99.28 -56.05
CA ILE A 592 -57.15 -98.26 -55.29
C ILE A 592 -55.98 -97.63 -56.08
N VAL A 593 -55.57 -98.18 -57.21
CA VAL A 593 -54.19 -98.05 -57.73
C VAL A 593 -54.01 -96.97 -58.83
N LYS A 594 -55.04 -96.22 -59.22
CA LYS A 594 -55.02 -95.39 -60.47
C LYS A 594 -54.84 -93.87 -60.35
N LEU A 595 -54.64 -93.29 -59.16
CA LEU A 595 -54.31 -91.86 -59.01
C LEU A 595 -53.03 -91.68 -58.17
N SER A 596 -51.90 -91.59 -58.87
CA SER A 596 -50.55 -91.55 -58.27
C SER A 596 -50.07 -90.12 -57.97
N ASN A 597 -49.25 -90.00 -56.91
CA ASN A 597 -48.28 -88.93 -56.68
C ASN A 597 -47.20 -88.88 -57.80
N PRO A 598 -46.30 -87.86 -57.91
CA PRO A 598 -46.00 -86.79 -56.94
C PRO A 598 -45.76 -85.35 -57.48
N SER A 599 -45.93 -84.29 -56.65
CA SER A 599 -44.97 -83.16 -56.51
C SER A 599 -45.41 -82.04 -55.55
N VAL A 600 -44.49 -81.61 -54.67
CA VAL A 600 -44.31 -80.27 -54.05
C VAL A 600 -45.56 -79.39 -53.78
N CYS A 601 -45.96 -79.29 -52.50
CA CYS A 601 -46.88 -78.25 -52.03
C CYS A 601 -46.12 -76.92 -51.77
N SER A 602 -46.62 -75.80 -52.32
CA SER A 602 -45.96 -74.48 -52.27
C SER A 602 -45.96 -73.80 -50.89
N SER A 603 -46.80 -74.22 -49.94
CA SER A 603 -46.98 -73.55 -48.64
C SER A 603 -45.77 -73.66 -47.71
N TRP A 604 -45.10 -74.82 -47.65
CA TRP A 604 -44.07 -75.10 -46.64
C TRP A 604 -42.75 -74.33 -46.87
N VAL A 605 -42.42 -74.04 -48.12
CA VAL A 605 -41.17 -73.33 -48.49
C VAL A 605 -41.20 -71.88 -48.01
N VAL A 606 -42.34 -71.19 -48.22
CA VAL A 606 -42.54 -69.78 -47.82
C VAL A 606 -42.38 -69.62 -46.30
N LEU A 607 -43.04 -70.47 -45.52
CA LEU A 607 -42.98 -70.42 -44.05
C LEU A 607 -41.55 -70.66 -43.51
N ARG A 608 -40.76 -71.50 -44.20
CA ARG A 608 -39.37 -71.79 -43.84
C ARG A 608 -38.40 -70.66 -44.23
N GLN A 609 -38.70 -69.90 -45.28
CA GLN A 609 -37.91 -68.70 -45.64
C GLN A 609 -38.20 -67.54 -44.68
N GLU A 610 -39.47 -67.29 -44.34
CA GLU A 610 -39.85 -66.21 -43.41
C GLU A 610 -39.23 -66.40 -42.02
N LEU A 611 -39.28 -67.62 -41.47
CA LEU A 611 -38.64 -67.94 -40.18
C LEU A 611 -37.11 -67.69 -40.21
N LYS A 612 -36.47 -67.86 -41.38
CA LYS A 612 -35.04 -67.57 -41.56
C LYS A 612 -34.78 -66.06 -41.67
N HIS A 613 -35.65 -65.31 -42.35
CA HIS A 613 -35.56 -63.86 -42.46
C HIS A 613 -35.69 -63.20 -41.08
N GLN A 614 -36.74 -63.53 -40.31
CA GLN A 614 -36.97 -62.98 -38.96
C GLN A 614 -35.82 -63.29 -38.00
N ARG A 615 -35.28 -64.53 -38.00
CA ARG A 615 -34.09 -64.87 -37.20
C ARG A 615 -32.86 -64.06 -37.59
N THR A 616 -32.67 -63.77 -38.87
CA THR A 616 -31.55 -62.95 -39.36
C THR A 616 -31.71 -61.48 -38.92
N ARG A 617 -32.93 -60.93 -38.99
CA ARG A 617 -33.28 -59.57 -38.55
C ARG A 617 -33.20 -59.38 -37.04
N ALA A 618 -33.49 -60.41 -36.25
CA ALA A 618 -33.26 -60.41 -34.80
C ALA A 618 -31.76 -60.43 -34.48
N LEU A 619 -30.98 -61.29 -35.15
CA LEU A 619 -29.52 -61.37 -34.96
C LEU A 619 -28.77 -60.10 -35.42
N SER A 620 -29.26 -59.38 -36.43
CA SER A 620 -28.67 -58.09 -36.81
C SER A 620 -28.91 -57.04 -35.73
N LYS A 621 -30.15 -56.90 -35.23
CA LYS A 621 -30.47 -55.99 -34.12
C LYS A 621 -29.65 -56.29 -32.85
N MET A 622 -29.53 -57.56 -32.47
CA MET A 622 -28.70 -57.93 -31.31
C MET A 622 -27.21 -57.59 -31.49
N LYS A 623 -26.67 -57.69 -32.72
CA LYS A 623 -25.28 -57.27 -33.02
C LYS A 623 -25.10 -55.76 -33.04
N GLU A 624 -26.15 -55.02 -33.38
CA GLU A 624 -26.18 -53.55 -33.38
C GLU A 624 -26.19 -53.04 -31.93
N GLN A 625 -27.14 -53.53 -31.13
CA GLN A 625 -27.24 -53.23 -29.69
C GLN A 625 -25.97 -53.65 -28.92
N ALA A 626 -25.34 -54.78 -29.27
CA ALA A 626 -24.08 -55.19 -28.66
C ALA A 626 -22.92 -54.21 -28.95
N LYS A 627 -22.89 -53.58 -30.13
CA LYS A 627 -21.91 -52.51 -30.44
C LYS A 627 -22.22 -51.23 -29.69
N GLU A 628 -23.48 -50.84 -29.61
CA GLU A 628 -23.92 -49.67 -28.83
C GLU A 628 -23.52 -49.82 -27.36
N HIS A 629 -23.78 -50.99 -26.75
CA HIS A 629 -23.32 -51.31 -25.40
C HIS A 629 -21.80 -51.24 -25.26
N GLN A 630 -21.03 -51.84 -26.17
CA GLN A 630 -19.57 -51.80 -26.14
C GLN A 630 -19.03 -50.35 -26.25
N GLN A 631 -19.66 -49.50 -27.06
CA GLN A 631 -19.29 -48.09 -27.22
C GLN A 631 -19.66 -47.25 -25.98
N ILE A 632 -20.78 -47.57 -25.32
CA ILE A 632 -21.17 -46.98 -24.04
C ILE A 632 -20.17 -47.39 -22.94
N GLU A 633 -19.79 -48.65 -22.84
CA GLU A 633 -18.78 -49.13 -21.89
C GLU A 633 -17.42 -48.46 -22.11
N GLU A 634 -16.96 -48.32 -23.36
CA GLU A 634 -15.72 -47.62 -23.69
C GLU A 634 -15.78 -46.13 -23.30
N ASN A 635 -16.92 -45.47 -23.50
CA ASN A 635 -17.15 -44.08 -23.11
C ASN A 635 -17.23 -43.91 -21.58
N ILE A 636 -17.85 -44.85 -20.85
CA ILE A 636 -17.85 -44.89 -19.38
C ILE A 636 -16.41 -45.05 -18.87
N PHE A 637 -15.62 -45.96 -19.45
CA PHE A 637 -14.22 -46.17 -19.06
C PHE A 637 -13.34 -44.94 -19.34
N LYS A 638 -13.47 -44.30 -20.51
CA LYS A 638 -12.79 -43.05 -20.84
C LYS A 638 -13.16 -41.91 -19.88
N THR A 639 -14.43 -41.82 -19.50
CA THR A 639 -14.94 -40.82 -18.55
C THR A 639 -14.46 -41.08 -17.13
N GLY A 640 -14.45 -42.35 -16.68
CA GLY A 640 -13.89 -42.76 -15.39
C GLY A 640 -12.40 -42.44 -15.26
N LYS A 641 -11.61 -42.65 -16.32
CA LYS A 641 -10.20 -42.21 -16.36
C LYS A 641 -10.05 -40.69 -16.23
N LYS A 642 -10.84 -39.90 -16.97
CA LYS A 642 -10.85 -38.43 -16.82
C LYS A 642 -11.20 -38.01 -15.39
N LEU A 643 -12.22 -38.62 -14.79
CA LEU A 643 -12.61 -38.36 -13.40
C LEU A 643 -11.49 -38.69 -12.41
N THR A 644 -10.78 -39.81 -12.62
CA THR A 644 -9.62 -40.18 -11.77
C THR A 644 -8.50 -39.15 -11.88
N THR A 645 -8.21 -38.63 -13.07
CA THR A 645 -7.24 -37.54 -13.25
C THR A 645 -7.69 -36.26 -12.52
N VAL A 646 -8.96 -35.86 -12.66
CA VAL A 646 -9.50 -34.67 -11.97
C VAL A 646 -9.46 -34.83 -10.45
N MET A 647 -9.75 -36.03 -9.92
CA MET A 647 -9.60 -36.30 -8.48
C MET A 647 -8.15 -36.18 -8.02
N GLN A 648 -7.18 -36.68 -8.80
CA GLN A 648 -5.76 -36.57 -8.48
C GLN A 648 -5.26 -35.13 -8.50
N GLU A 649 -5.70 -34.29 -9.45
CA GLU A 649 -5.36 -32.86 -9.43
C GLU A 649 -6.06 -32.13 -8.27
N ASN A 650 -7.34 -32.42 -7.98
CA ASN A 650 -8.04 -31.85 -6.82
C ASN A 650 -7.36 -32.19 -5.49
N ASP A 651 -6.82 -33.41 -5.33
CA ASP A 651 -6.08 -33.78 -4.13
C ASP A 651 -4.67 -33.18 -4.08
N LYS A 652 -4.05 -32.81 -5.21
CA LYS A 652 -2.87 -31.94 -5.22
C LYS A 652 -3.23 -30.51 -4.83
N PHE A 653 -4.33 -29.95 -5.34
CA PHE A 653 -4.78 -28.60 -5.00
C PHE A 653 -5.09 -28.49 -3.51
N LYS A 654 -5.81 -29.46 -2.91
CA LYS A 654 -5.99 -29.53 -1.44
C LYS A 654 -4.64 -29.51 -0.72
N LYS A 655 -3.69 -30.40 -1.08
CA LYS A 655 -2.35 -30.41 -0.45
C LYS A 655 -1.59 -29.09 -0.61
N GLY A 656 -1.81 -28.36 -1.71
CA GLY A 656 -1.30 -27.00 -1.91
C GLY A 656 -1.97 -25.97 -0.99
N ILE A 657 -3.30 -26.00 -0.90
CA ILE A 657 -4.11 -25.15 -0.01
C ILE A 657 -3.71 -25.37 1.46
N ASN A 658 -3.76 -26.61 1.94
CA ASN A 658 -3.34 -26.97 3.32
C ASN A 658 -1.90 -26.52 3.65
N LYS A 659 -0.99 -26.49 2.66
CA LYS A 659 0.38 -25.99 2.84
C LYS A 659 0.42 -24.47 2.95
N LEU A 660 -0.33 -23.75 2.09
CA LEU A 660 -0.43 -22.29 2.12
C LEU A 660 -1.15 -21.81 3.39
N GLU A 661 -2.16 -22.54 3.86
CA GLU A 661 -2.83 -22.30 5.14
C GLU A 661 -1.85 -22.41 6.31
N GLY A 662 -1.06 -23.49 6.38
CA GLY A 662 -0.01 -23.64 7.40
C GLY A 662 1.12 -22.58 7.30
N GLU A 663 1.44 -22.09 6.11
CA GLU A 663 2.37 -20.98 5.91
C GLU A 663 1.77 -19.64 6.39
N CYS A 664 0.48 -19.39 6.11
CA CYS A 664 -0.26 -18.25 6.64
C CYS A 664 -0.35 -18.28 8.16
N ASP A 665 -0.67 -19.43 8.78
CA ASP A 665 -0.69 -19.60 10.23
C ASP A 665 0.68 -19.33 10.87
N SER A 666 1.76 -19.82 10.23
CA SER A 666 3.13 -19.54 10.67
C SER A 666 3.46 -18.03 10.61
N ILE A 667 3.02 -17.34 9.54
CA ILE A 667 3.18 -15.88 9.39
C ILE A 667 2.35 -15.13 10.44
N VAL A 668 1.12 -15.56 10.74
CA VAL A 668 0.25 -14.98 11.78
C VAL A 668 0.88 -15.17 13.17
N GLN A 669 1.43 -16.36 13.47
CA GLN A 669 2.14 -16.62 14.72
C GLN A 669 3.39 -15.71 14.86
N GLN A 670 4.20 -15.58 13.80
CA GLN A 670 5.36 -14.67 13.80
C GLN A 670 4.94 -13.21 13.96
N ASN A 671 3.86 -12.77 13.32
CA ASN A 671 3.33 -11.41 13.47
C ASN A 671 2.85 -11.14 14.91
N ASN A 672 2.19 -12.12 15.55
CA ASN A 672 1.78 -12.03 16.95
C ASN A 672 3.00 -11.97 17.90
N ILE A 673 4.05 -12.77 17.66
CA ILE A 673 5.31 -12.71 18.41
C ILE A 673 5.98 -11.33 18.24
N ASN A 674 6.08 -10.82 17.02
CA ASN A 674 6.64 -9.50 16.73
C ASN A 674 5.82 -8.37 17.36
N SER A 675 4.49 -8.49 17.40
CA SER A 675 3.60 -7.54 18.07
C SER A 675 3.80 -7.54 19.59
N ALA A 676 3.92 -8.73 20.21
CA ALA A 676 4.20 -8.86 21.64
C ALA A 676 5.59 -8.31 22.00
N LEU A 677 6.62 -8.63 21.19
CA LEU A 677 7.98 -8.13 21.36
C LEU A 677 8.05 -6.60 21.20
N LYS A 678 7.34 -6.03 20.22
CA LYS A 678 7.18 -4.58 20.06
C LYS A 678 6.51 -3.95 21.28
N GLY A 679 5.46 -4.59 21.82
CA GLY A 679 4.80 -4.17 23.06
C GLY A 679 5.78 -4.13 24.25
N ASN A 680 6.54 -5.20 24.46
CA ASN A 680 7.56 -5.29 25.51
C ASN A 680 8.63 -4.19 25.35
N LEU A 681 9.15 -3.99 24.14
CA LEU A 681 10.13 -2.92 23.86
C LEU A 681 9.54 -1.52 24.12
N THR A 682 8.28 -1.26 23.79
CA THR A 682 7.65 0.04 24.12
C THR A 682 7.47 0.24 25.63
N SER A 683 7.11 -0.81 26.38
CA SER A 683 7.03 -0.76 27.84
C SER A 683 8.40 -0.53 28.48
N GLU A 684 9.45 -1.18 27.97
CA GLU A 684 10.81 -0.97 28.46
C GLU A 684 11.35 0.42 28.10
N LEU A 685 11.09 0.93 26.89
CA LEU A 685 11.44 2.31 26.51
C LEU A 685 10.77 3.35 27.43
N ILE A 686 9.50 3.15 27.81
CA ILE A 686 8.81 4.00 28.79
C ILE A 686 9.50 3.90 30.16
N LEU A 687 9.79 2.69 30.62
CA LEU A 687 10.44 2.46 31.93
C LEU A 687 11.86 3.05 32.00
N GLN A 688 12.65 2.97 30.94
CA GLN A 688 13.98 3.59 30.88
C GLN A 688 13.90 5.12 30.74
N ARG A 689 12.92 5.65 29.99
CA ARG A 689 12.61 7.10 29.96
C ARG A 689 12.29 7.62 31.37
N ASP A 690 11.41 6.92 32.09
CA ASP A 690 10.94 7.36 33.41
C ASP A 690 12.07 7.32 34.45
N ARG A 691 12.95 6.31 34.39
CA ARG A 691 14.22 6.29 35.15
C ARG A 691 15.15 7.44 34.80
N LEU A 692 15.25 7.81 33.52
CA LEU A 692 16.13 8.90 33.08
C LEU A 692 15.58 10.27 33.53
N VAL A 693 14.26 10.45 33.53
CA VAL A 693 13.61 11.64 34.13
C VAL A 693 13.85 11.68 35.64
N GLU A 694 13.66 10.56 36.36
CA GLU A 694 13.92 10.49 37.80
C GLU A 694 15.41 10.77 38.13
N GLY A 695 16.34 10.29 37.29
CA GLY A 695 17.77 10.59 37.38
C GLY A 695 18.07 12.07 37.17
N TRP A 696 17.50 12.67 36.11
CA TRP A 696 17.65 14.09 35.79
C TRP A 696 17.10 14.99 36.90
N GLU A 697 15.97 14.64 37.53
CA GLU A 697 15.43 15.40 38.67
C GLU A 697 16.33 15.32 39.91
N LYS A 698 16.94 14.16 40.19
CA LYS A 698 17.93 13.99 41.27
C LYS A 698 19.22 14.76 40.99
N GLU A 699 19.72 14.73 39.75
CA GLU A 699 20.91 15.48 39.35
C GLU A 699 20.67 17.00 39.43
N LYS A 700 19.53 17.48 38.95
CA LYS A 700 19.09 18.88 39.09
C LYS A 700 18.95 19.31 40.55
N LEU A 701 18.52 18.42 41.44
CA LEU A 701 18.49 18.68 42.88
C LEU A 701 19.91 18.76 43.46
N MET A 702 20.79 17.81 43.14
CA MET A 702 22.20 17.82 43.58
C MET A 702 22.97 19.04 43.05
N GLN A 703 22.70 19.48 41.81
CA GLN A 703 23.29 20.69 41.24
C GLN A 703 22.80 21.93 42.01
N LYS A 704 21.51 22.00 42.36
CA LYS A 704 20.96 23.07 43.19
C LYS A 704 21.59 23.10 44.59
N GLU A 705 21.72 21.95 45.26
CA GLU A 705 22.39 21.85 46.56
C GLU A 705 23.88 22.20 46.50
N SER A 706 24.56 21.83 45.40
CA SER A 706 25.96 22.19 45.17
C SER A 706 26.10 23.70 44.97
N SER A 707 25.35 24.30 44.03
CA SER A 707 25.35 25.76 43.84
C SER A 707 24.97 26.55 45.11
N GLY A 708 24.16 25.97 46.01
CA GLY A 708 23.87 26.54 47.33
C GLY A 708 25.08 26.52 48.27
N ARG A 709 25.83 25.41 48.31
CA ARG A 709 27.09 25.29 49.06
C ARG A 709 28.20 26.18 48.48
N ASP A 710 28.33 26.20 47.15
CA ASP A 710 29.30 27.03 46.44
C ASP A 710 29.03 28.52 46.67
N ARG A 711 27.75 28.92 46.72
CA ARG A 711 27.35 30.29 47.08
C ARG A 711 27.73 30.65 48.52
N ILE A 712 27.50 29.76 49.49
CA ILE A 712 27.92 29.98 50.89
C ILE A 712 29.45 30.11 50.96
N LEU A 713 30.19 29.25 50.24
CA LEU A 713 31.65 29.32 50.15
C LEU A 713 32.14 30.63 49.52
N LEU A 714 31.46 31.12 48.47
CA LEU A 714 31.75 32.42 47.86
C LEU A 714 31.44 33.59 48.79
N ASP A 715 30.34 33.54 49.55
CA ASP A 715 29.99 34.54 50.56
C ASP A 715 31.07 34.56 51.69
N ASP A 716 31.52 33.39 52.18
CA ASP A 716 32.60 33.24 53.16
C ASP A 716 33.96 33.74 52.63
N ILE A 717 34.32 33.42 51.37
CA ILE A 717 35.52 33.95 50.70
C ILE A 717 35.44 35.47 50.57
N THR A 718 34.29 36.00 50.19
CA THR A 718 34.06 37.44 50.05
C THR A 718 34.15 38.16 51.41
N ASP A 719 33.72 37.52 52.50
CA ASP A 719 33.87 38.05 53.85
C ASP A 719 35.32 37.92 54.38
N LEU A 720 36.05 36.87 54.01
CA LEU A 720 37.49 36.74 54.24
C LEU A 720 38.29 37.81 53.47
N GLN A 721 37.90 38.14 52.24
CA GLN A 721 38.48 39.25 51.47
C GLN A 721 38.25 40.58 52.21
N LYS A 722 37.01 40.98 52.53
CA LYS A 722 36.72 42.20 53.32
C LYS A 722 37.51 42.28 54.62
N ARG A 723 37.68 41.15 55.33
CA ARG A 723 38.48 41.07 56.57
C ARG A 723 39.98 41.21 56.31
N THR A 724 40.45 40.77 55.15
CA THR A 724 41.84 40.90 54.70
C THR A 724 42.13 42.31 54.22
N ASP A 725 41.25 42.93 53.41
CA ASP A 725 41.35 44.33 53.00
C ASP A 725 41.40 45.27 54.21
N LYS A 726 40.54 45.03 55.20
CA LYS A 726 40.53 45.78 56.46
C LYS A 726 41.78 45.53 57.33
N ARG A 727 42.44 44.38 57.18
CA ARG A 727 43.77 44.13 57.78
C ARG A 727 44.88 44.84 56.98
N GLU A 728 44.86 44.81 55.66
CA GLU A 728 45.80 45.54 54.79
C GLU A 728 45.72 47.06 55.07
N GLN A 729 44.51 47.61 55.19
CA GLN A 729 44.29 49.01 55.57
C GLN A 729 44.81 49.34 56.99
N ASN A 730 44.55 48.47 57.98
CA ASN A 730 45.10 48.64 59.34
C ASN A 730 46.64 48.54 59.36
N ILE A 731 47.22 47.61 58.59
CA ILE A 731 48.67 47.44 58.45
C ILE A 731 49.28 48.65 57.74
N ALA A 732 48.63 49.18 56.70
CA ALA A 732 49.05 50.40 56.00
C ALA A 732 49.08 51.59 56.97
N HIS A 733 48.02 51.81 57.75
CA HIS A 733 47.97 52.87 58.77
C HIS A 733 49.02 52.69 59.89
N VAL A 734 49.28 51.45 60.34
CA VAL A 734 50.36 51.16 61.28
C VAL A 734 51.75 51.39 60.65
N THR A 735 51.92 51.08 59.37
CA THR A 735 53.16 51.29 58.62
C THR A 735 53.43 52.76 58.34
N GLU A 736 52.40 53.52 57.98
CA GLU A 736 52.43 54.98 57.86
C GLU A 736 52.78 55.63 59.20
N ARG A 737 52.16 55.18 60.30
CA ARG A 737 52.52 55.65 61.64
C ARG A 737 53.96 55.30 61.99
N LEU A 738 54.42 54.07 61.76
CA LEU A 738 55.83 53.67 61.95
C LEU A 738 56.78 54.50 61.08
N HIS A 739 56.40 54.82 59.84
CA HIS A 739 57.17 55.67 58.95
C HIS A 739 57.29 57.09 59.51
N ASN A 740 56.20 57.65 60.03
CA ASN A 740 56.20 58.97 60.69
C ASN A 740 57.04 58.97 61.98
N GLU A 741 56.94 57.95 62.83
CA GLU A 741 57.80 57.80 64.02
C GLU A 741 59.28 57.61 63.63
N LEU A 742 59.57 56.92 62.52
CA LEU A 742 60.93 56.79 61.95
C LEU A 742 61.44 58.09 61.33
N ILE A 743 60.58 58.94 60.75
CA ILE A 743 60.94 60.30 60.31
C ILE A 743 61.25 61.18 61.53
N VAL A 744 60.45 61.09 62.60
CA VAL A 744 60.72 61.79 63.87
C VAL A 744 62.05 61.31 64.50
N LEU A 745 62.31 60.00 64.49
CA LEU A 745 63.58 59.43 64.95
C LEU A 745 64.76 59.83 64.05
N ALA A 746 64.57 59.92 62.73
CA ALA A 746 65.59 60.39 61.80
C ALA A 746 65.91 61.88 62.02
N HIS A 747 64.89 62.73 62.19
CA HIS A 747 65.09 64.13 62.59
C HIS A 747 65.79 64.22 63.95
N PHE A 748 65.39 63.45 64.95
CA PHE A 748 66.06 63.41 66.26
C PHE A 748 67.53 62.97 66.15
N LEU A 749 67.83 61.95 65.35
CA LEU A 749 69.20 61.51 65.08
C LEU A 749 70.02 62.56 64.31
N THR A 750 69.36 63.39 63.49
CA THR A 750 69.98 64.54 62.80
C THR A 750 70.26 65.68 63.79
N ASP A 751 69.30 66.04 64.64
CA ASP A 751 69.44 66.98 65.76
C ASP A 751 70.57 66.56 66.74
N VAL A 752 70.73 65.25 66.98
CA VAL A 752 71.81 64.68 67.79
C VAL A 752 73.15 64.66 67.05
N ALA A 753 73.16 64.53 65.72
CA ALA A 753 74.37 64.66 64.91
C ALA A 753 74.87 66.12 64.86
N ASP A 754 73.97 67.09 64.68
CA ASP A 754 74.30 68.52 64.66
C ASP A 754 74.73 69.06 66.03
N ARG A 755 74.36 68.37 67.12
CA ARG A 755 74.84 68.64 68.49
C ARG A 755 76.19 67.99 68.83
N ARG A 756 76.85 67.25 67.92
CA ARG A 756 78.16 66.64 68.19
C ARG A 756 79.34 67.60 67.95
N PRO A 757 80.27 67.78 68.92
CA PRO A 757 81.47 68.60 68.74
C PRO A 757 82.37 68.13 67.60
N LYS A 758 82.91 69.09 66.84
CA LYS A 758 83.77 68.86 65.65
C LYS A 758 85.19 68.40 66.02
N ASN A 759 85.35 67.17 66.54
CA ASN A 759 86.63 66.41 66.44
C ASN A 759 86.49 64.93 66.88
N THR A 760 86.16 64.04 65.94
CA THR A 760 86.48 62.59 66.02
C THR A 760 86.31 61.92 64.64
N ARG A 761 87.21 62.23 63.70
CA ARG A 761 87.15 61.75 62.31
C ARG A 761 88.01 60.50 62.13
N HIS A 762 87.44 59.31 62.24
CA HIS A 762 88.11 58.02 61.98
C HIS A 762 87.17 57.08 61.19
N GLY A 763 87.73 56.28 60.28
CA GLY A 763 87.00 55.28 59.47
C GLY A 763 86.74 55.71 58.02
N ARG A 764 87.55 55.21 57.07
CA ARG A 764 87.34 55.34 55.61
C ARG A 764 87.63 54.00 54.94
N LYS A 765 86.58 53.31 54.48
CA LYS A 765 86.54 52.07 53.66
C LYS A 765 85.06 51.78 53.37
N THR A 766 84.62 51.27 52.21
CA THR A 766 85.20 51.17 50.86
C THR A 766 84.03 51.05 49.88
N LEU A 767 84.17 51.51 48.63
CA LEU A 767 83.18 51.25 47.58
C LEU A 767 83.42 49.87 46.98
N THR A 768 82.37 49.03 46.97
CA THR A 768 82.24 47.79 46.19
C THR A 768 80.76 47.59 45.85
N ASP A 769 80.46 47.17 44.63
CA ASP A 769 79.12 47.11 44.06
C ASP A 769 78.23 45.96 44.58
N SER A 770 77.05 45.81 43.98
CA SER A 770 75.99 44.82 44.27
C SER A 770 75.32 44.96 45.64
N ARG A 771 74.39 45.92 45.72
CA ARG A 771 73.29 45.86 46.69
C ARG A 771 72.26 44.84 46.16
N PRO A 772 71.82 43.83 46.93
CA PRO A 772 70.79 42.90 46.45
C PRO A 772 69.44 43.63 46.27
N PRO A 773 68.57 43.20 45.34
CA PRO A 773 67.23 43.76 45.19
C PRO A 773 66.45 43.71 46.49
N THR A 774 65.83 44.81 46.86
CA THR A 774 64.95 44.84 48.04
C THR A 774 63.68 44.05 47.75
N MET A 775 63.18 43.26 48.71
CA MET A 775 61.91 42.49 48.57
C MET A 775 60.71 43.30 48.04
N LEU A 776 60.72 44.62 48.24
CA LEU A 776 59.72 45.55 47.72
C LEU A 776 59.64 45.56 46.18
N GLU A 777 60.77 45.36 45.51
CA GLU A 777 60.93 45.39 44.05
C GLU A 777 60.26 44.15 43.41
N PHE A 778 60.60 42.95 43.92
CA PHE A 778 59.92 41.69 43.59
C PHE A 778 58.40 41.73 43.86
N TYR A 779 57.97 42.41 44.92
CA TYR A 779 56.55 42.51 45.29
C TYR A 779 55.77 43.42 44.32
N LEU A 780 56.40 44.47 43.79
CA LEU A 780 55.82 45.37 42.80
C LEU A 780 55.79 44.72 41.40
N GLU A 781 56.88 44.07 40.97
CA GLU A 781 56.92 43.33 39.70
C GLU A 781 55.89 42.18 39.67
N SER A 782 55.74 41.44 40.77
CA SER A 782 54.73 40.38 40.88
C SER A 782 53.29 40.92 40.75
N ARG A 783 52.99 42.10 41.32
CA ARG A 783 51.66 42.74 41.18
C ARG A 783 51.41 43.22 39.74
N GLN A 784 52.44 43.65 39.00
CA GLN A 784 52.30 44.01 37.58
C GLN A 784 52.14 42.78 36.67
N GLN A 785 52.84 41.68 36.93
CA GLN A 785 52.69 40.45 36.13
C GLN A 785 51.30 39.80 36.31
N LEU A 786 50.76 39.78 37.54
CA LEU A 786 49.40 39.28 37.80
C LEU A 786 48.31 40.13 37.11
N ALA A 787 48.49 41.44 36.99
CA ALA A 787 47.55 42.33 36.31
C ALA A 787 47.50 42.14 34.78
N LEU A 788 48.49 41.48 34.19
CA LEU A 788 48.57 41.23 32.74
C LEU A 788 48.01 39.85 32.33
N GLN A 789 47.84 38.91 33.27
CA GLN A 789 47.33 37.56 32.97
C GLN A 789 45.79 37.45 33.00
N SER A 790 45.08 38.39 33.61
CA SER A 790 43.60 38.37 33.72
C SER A 790 42.85 38.82 32.47
N SER A 791 43.54 39.07 31.35
CA SER A 791 42.98 39.66 30.11
C SER A 791 43.03 38.74 28.88
N HIS A 792 43.29 37.44 29.07
CA HIS A 792 43.53 36.48 27.98
C HIS A 792 42.86 35.10 28.15
N SER A 793 41.73 35.03 28.87
CA SER A 793 41.00 33.78 29.14
C SER A 793 39.49 33.83 28.86
N SER A 794 39.04 34.78 28.03
CA SER A 794 37.62 35.03 27.75
C SER A 794 37.27 34.91 26.26
N SER A 795 37.80 33.88 25.58
CA SER A 795 37.64 33.72 24.12
C SER A 795 37.80 32.28 23.60
N GLU A 796 37.32 31.25 24.32
CA GLU A 796 37.33 29.86 23.80
C GLU A 796 36.22 28.96 24.39
N GLU A 797 34.95 29.32 24.16
CA GLU A 797 33.82 28.42 24.44
C GLU A 797 32.68 28.63 23.43
N ASN A 798 32.73 27.90 22.31
CA ASN A 798 31.66 27.81 21.30
C ASN A 798 31.93 26.61 20.37
N ALA A 799 31.61 25.40 20.84
CA ALA A 799 31.69 24.18 20.03
C ALA A 799 30.54 23.21 20.39
N ASP A 800 29.89 22.72 19.34
CA ASP A 800 28.94 21.61 19.22
C ASP A 800 28.35 20.94 20.49
N VAL A 801 27.02 21.06 20.61
CA VAL A 801 26.18 19.87 20.85
C VAL A 801 25.09 19.82 19.80
N LYS A 802 25.14 18.78 18.97
CA LYS A 802 24.02 18.26 18.17
C LYS A 802 23.99 16.75 18.32
N ASP A 803 22.97 16.25 19.00
CA ASP A 803 22.11 15.12 18.61
C ASP A 803 20.86 15.13 19.52
#